data_AF-A0AA42E1X8-F1
#
_entry.id   AF-A0AA42E1X8-F1
#
_cell.length_a   1.000
_cell.length_b   1.000
_cell.length_c   1.000
_cell.angle_alpha   90.00
_cell.angle_beta   90.00
_cell.angle_gamma   90.00
#
_symmetry.space_group_name_H-M   'P 1'
#
loop_
_entity.id
_entity.type
_entity.pdbx_description
1 polymer ?
#
loop_
_entity_poly.entity_id
_entity_poly.type
_entity_poly.pdbx_seq_one_letter_code
_entity_poly.pdbx_strand_id
1 'polypeptide(L)'
;MVAGNLRFRLQSFRQTVSGLALAALIGTAVIGLAPALAAPAADKATSDKAATKPTNAKPSAAKPSAAKPSAAKPSAAKPSAAKPSAAKTSAAKTAMPKPAEKSASAAKPDPKKTGAKAADGKKPDSKTADTKKANAKSPPKAQASAKPAAKGSAAKGPGAPPRPLAPPSRSASADPSAPMALHGAETTASTSAATPVSYTPAPSASEPLAYAPSRTTSSADLSAVKQAINLARRGRPGDSTDVQQSISDPLARKLAEWALLRASDNGASFRRYAAFVEANPTWPSIGMLRRRAENMMWTEKADPAAVRAFFSGREPLGTRGKLALARALLASGDRAGAANYVRAVWRTDSFGRDLEDEIQETFPGMVTRADDKARMDRRLYDAGDYEIALRAANRLGGAEPAIAKARHAVNQKAGNAKAQLDALGARNDVGLAFSRIQWLRRAEQYQEAARIMLAVPRRLDDAHDADEWWIERRLMARKLIELGDHRSAYLVCRDATPPEKENYQVEHEFMAGWIALRFLGDPATAAKHFARIPATGVQNPISLSRAGYWLGRAAEAAGRRSEARAHYEQAARWSTAYYGQLARGRLGLGEIALRPPVSLSADKRAAVARLEVVRAVEILYAIDERDLVIPFVADLADRTTDVAALTAMAEIAARHDDARAVLLIGKTALGNGLPLDHAAFPTIGLPRYSPIGPEVEPAIVYAIARQESAFNPKTVSTANALGLMQVTPAAGRYIAKKHGVPFDQKRLLHDKVYNVQMGAAELGGNIEAYNGSYILAFAAYNAGRGRVKEWIERFGDPRDPGVDAVDWVERIPFSETRNYVQRIMENVQAYRIRFGGGSRLLIEADLKRGGSVN
;
A
#
# COMPACT_ATOMS: atom_id res chain seq x y z
N MET A 1 1.75 -35.87 4.84
CA MET A 1 1.47 -35.40 3.46
C MET A 1 0.41 -34.27 3.48
N VAL A 2 0.70 -33.12 4.11
CA VAL A 2 -0.26 -31.99 4.25
C VAL A 2 0.39 -30.61 4.02
N ALA A 3 1.71 -30.49 4.18
CA ALA A 3 2.44 -29.21 4.08
C ALA A 3 2.60 -28.63 2.65
N GLY A 4 2.23 -29.37 1.59
CA GLY A 4 2.44 -28.93 0.20
C GLY A 4 1.47 -27.84 -0.28
N ASN A 5 0.17 -28.01 -0.02
CA ASN A 5 -0.89 -27.24 -0.70
C ASN A 5 -1.04 -25.78 -0.23
N LEU A 6 -0.29 -25.34 0.81
CA LEU A 6 -0.40 -23.98 1.33
C LEU A 6 0.50 -22.97 0.59
N ARG A 7 1.61 -23.41 -0.03
CA ARG A 7 2.54 -22.50 -0.73
C ARG A 7 1.97 -21.98 -2.07
N PHE A 8 1.24 -22.82 -2.81
CA PHE A 8 0.72 -22.47 -4.14
C PHE A 8 -0.31 -21.31 -4.09
N ARG A 9 -1.09 -21.20 -3.00
CA ARG A 9 -2.10 -20.14 -2.85
C ARG A 9 -1.52 -18.75 -2.57
N LEU A 10 -0.31 -18.63 -2.02
CA LEU A 10 0.32 -17.31 -1.78
C LEU A 10 0.87 -16.69 -3.07
N GLN A 11 1.40 -17.51 -3.98
CA GLN A 11 2.14 -17.01 -5.14
C GLN A 11 1.23 -16.39 -6.21
N SER A 12 0.04 -16.96 -6.41
CA SER A 12 -0.97 -16.46 -7.37
C SER A 12 -1.56 -15.08 -6.98
N PHE A 13 -1.52 -14.72 -5.69
CA PHE A 13 -2.01 -13.43 -5.20
C PHE A 13 -1.04 -12.26 -5.48
N ARG A 14 0.26 -12.52 -5.59
CA ARG A 14 1.30 -11.48 -5.85
C ARG A 14 1.31 -10.93 -7.29
N GLN A 15 0.65 -11.58 -8.27
CA GLN A 15 0.74 -11.22 -9.70
C GLN A 15 -0.56 -10.68 -10.33
N THR A 16 -1.64 -10.49 -9.55
CA THR A 16 -2.98 -10.19 -10.09
C THR A 16 -3.43 -8.74 -9.84
N VAL A 17 -2.68 -7.93 -9.06
CA VAL A 17 -3.04 -6.53 -8.78
C VAL A 17 -1.83 -5.60 -8.95
N SER A 18 -1.53 -5.25 -10.20
CA SER A 18 -0.63 -4.16 -10.57
C SER A 18 -1.42 -3.20 -11.46
N GLY A 19 -1.80 -2.05 -10.91
CA GLY A 19 -2.83 -1.14 -11.42
C GLY A 19 -3.47 -0.38 -10.26
N LEU A 20 -4.50 -0.97 -9.62
CA LEU A 20 -5.23 -0.33 -8.52
C LEU A 20 -4.92 -0.94 -7.14
N ALA A 21 -3.83 -0.50 -6.49
CA ALA A 21 -3.45 -0.97 -5.14
C ALA A 21 -2.75 0.08 -4.23
N LEU A 22 -3.08 1.38 -4.34
CA LEU A 22 -2.56 2.39 -3.40
C LEU A 22 -3.32 2.42 -2.05
N ALA A 23 -3.35 1.26 -1.36
CA ALA A 23 -3.81 1.09 0.03
C ALA A 23 -3.58 -0.34 0.60
N ALA A 24 -2.37 -0.93 0.48
CA ALA A 24 -1.99 -2.16 1.23
C ALA A 24 -0.48 -2.47 1.14
N LEU A 25 0.38 -1.68 1.82
CA LEU A 25 1.82 -1.97 1.87
C LEU A 25 2.31 -2.03 3.33
N ILE A 26 1.74 -2.99 4.07
CA ILE A 26 1.98 -3.15 5.51
C ILE A 26 3.40 -3.68 5.74
N GLY A 27 4.33 -2.74 5.89
CA GLY A 27 5.72 -3.01 6.30
C GLY A 27 5.76 -3.56 7.73
N THR A 28 6.62 -4.53 7.97
CA THR A 28 6.73 -5.22 9.26
C THR A 28 7.39 -4.36 10.34
N ALA A 29 6.58 -3.53 11.00
CA ALA A 29 6.94 -2.85 12.24
C ALA A 29 7.14 -3.89 13.36
N VAL A 30 8.39 -4.31 13.58
CA VAL A 30 8.75 -5.19 14.70
C VAL A 30 8.63 -4.40 16.01
N ILE A 31 7.55 -4.64 16.74
CA ILE A 31 7.38 -4.14 18.11
C ILE A 31 8.21 -5.02 19.03
N GLY A 32 9.32 -4.48 19.54
CA GLY A 32 10.04 -5.08 20.66
C GLY A 32 9.25 -4.86 21.95
N LEU A 33 8.95 -5.93 22.68
CA LEU A 33 8.44 -5.81 24.05
C LEU A 33 9.60 -5.49 25.00
N ALA A 34 9.45 -4.45 25.80
CA ALA A 34 10.21 -4.24 27.03
C ALA A 34 9.24 -4.38 28.23
N PRO A 35 9.61 -5.09 29.31
CA PRO A 35 8.73 -5.28 30.46
C PRO A 35 8.74 -4.04 31.38
N ALA A 36 7.57 -3.66 31.89
CA ALA A 36 7.45 -2.71 32.99
C ALA A 36 7.41 -3.45 34.34
N LEU A 37 8.02 -2.88 35.37
CA LEU A 37 8.11 -3.44 36.73
C LEU A 37 6.90 -3.05 37.60
N ALA A 38 6.77 -3.72 38.76
CA ALA A 38 5.82 -3.38 39.84
C ALA A 38 6.18 -2.02 40.50
N ALA A 39 5.42 -1.45 41.45
CA ALA A 39 4.37 -1.91 42.37
C ALA A 39 3.51 -0.67 42.80
N PRO A 40 2.73 -0.62 43.92
CA PRO A 40 2.29 -1.64 44.88
C PRO A 40 0.74 -1.69 45.03
N ALA A 41 0.22 -1.99 46.23
CA ALA A 41 -1.19 -2.30 46.53
C ALA A 41 -1.77 -1.49 47.72
N ALA A 42 -2.98 -1.88 48.18
CA ALA A 42 -3.87 -1.21 49.16
C ALA A 42 -4.72 -0.06 48.55
N ASP A 43 -5.95 0.21 49.01
CA ASP A 43 -6.57 -0.19 50.29
C ASP A 43 -8.05 -0.67 50.19
N LYS A 44 -8.68 -1.03 51.34
CA LYS A 44 -10.04 -1.62 51.46
C LYS A 44 -11.09 -0.70 52.11
N ALA A 45 -12.31 -0.71 51.54
CA ALA A 45 -13.62 -0.54 52.23
C ALA A 45 -14.72 -1.09 51.27
N THR A 46 -15.84 -1.77 51.59
CA THR A 46 -16.81 -1.85 52.72
C THR A 46 -17.64 -0.57 52.95
N SER A 47 -18.98 -0.58 52.96
CA SER A 47 -19.98 -1.65 52.73
C SER A 47 -21.39 -1.04 52.47
N ASP A 48 -22.44 -1.90 52.39
CA ASP A 48 -23.88 -1.58 52.57
C ASP A 48 -24.62 -0.86 51.41
N LYS A 49 -25.72 -1.44 50.86
CA LYS A 49 -27.17 -1.36 51.21
C LYS A 49 -27.85 -0.03 50.80
N ALA A 50 -29.11 0.02 50.34
CA ALA A 50 -30.06 -1.02 49.91
C ALA A 50 -31.21 -0.44 49.04
N ALA A 51 -32.05 -1.36 48.52
CA ALA A 51 -33.30 -1.23 47.76
C ALA A 51 -34.12 0.08 47.75
N THR A 52 -34.77 0.34 46.59
CA THR A 52 -36.21 0.67 46.51
C THR A 52 -36.79 0.41 45.10
N LYS A 53 -38.08 0.06 45.00
CA LYS A 53 -38.81 -0.14 43.72
C LYS A 53 -40.34 -0.17 43.93
N PRO A 54 -41.10 0.62 43.15
CA PRO A 54 -42.43 0.25 42.58
C PRO A 54 -42.32 0.08 41.04
N THR A 55 -43.08 -0.68 40.22
CA THR A 55 -44.51 -1.06 40.10
C THR A 55 -45.42 0.13 39.76
N ASN A 56 -46.26 0.18 38.71
CA ASN A 56 -46.68 -0.72 37.62
C ASN A 56 -46.91 0.13 36.32
N ALA A 57 -47.44 -0.28 35.15
CA ALA A 57 -48.36 -1.35 34.75
C ALA A 57 -48.22 -1.79 33.25
N LYS A 58 -49.20 -2.55 32.72
CA LYS A 58 -49.19 -3.27 31.42
C LYS A 58 -50.63 -3.41 30.85
N PRO A 59 -50.82 -3.45 29.51
CA PRO A 59 -51.45 -4.62 28.83
C PRO A 59 -50.57 -5.11 27.64
N SER A 60 -50.43 -6.39 27.23
CA SER A 60 -51.35 -7.54 27.05
C SER A 60 -52.17 -7.47 25.75
N ALA A 61 -52.30 -8.49 24.89
CA ALA A 61 -51.88 -9.92 24.93
C ALA A 61 -50.75 -10.21 23.87
N ALA A 62 -50.55 -11.33 23.14
CA ALA A 62 -51.17 -12.68 23.01
C ALA A 62 -50.11 -13.75 22.57
N LYS A 63 -50.52 -14.92 22.02
CA LYS A 63 -49.64 -16.04 21.54
C LYS A 63 -50.41 -16.97 20.57
N PRO A 64 -49.77 -17.76 19.67
CA PRO A 64 -49.36 -19.18 19.93
C PRO A 64 -47.90 -19.49 19.49
N SER A 65 -47.17 -20.48 20.04
CA SER A 65 -47.14 -21.95 19.74
C SER A 65 -46.59 -22.31 18.34
N ALA A 66 -45.71 -23.30 18.11
CA ALA A 66 -45.24 -24.42 18.95
C ALA A 66 -43.82 -24.96 18.55
N ALA A 67 -43.40 -26.06 19.21
CA ALA A 67 -42.39 -27.06 18.81
C ALA A 67 -40.88 -26.75 18.88
N LYS A 68 -40.10 -27.81 19.17
CA LYS A 68 -38.63 -27.87 19.31
C LYS A 68 -38.18 -29.33 19.13
N PRO A 69 -37.12 -29.65 18.37
CA PRO A 69 -36.43 -30.95 18.47
C PRO A 69 -35.05 -30.86 19.13
N SER A 70 -34.53 -32.03 19.53
CA SER A 70 -33.20 -32.21 20.12
C SER A 70 -32.10 -32.30 19.04
N ALA A 71 -30.84 -32.08 19.44
CA ALA A 71 -29.66 -32.27 18.60
C ALA A 71 -28.77 -33.40 19.16
N ALA A 72 -28.44 -34.39 18.34
CA ALA A 72 -27.56 -35.50 18.66
C ALA A 72 -26.27 -35.49 17.82
N LYS A 73 -25.16 -35.95 18.40
CA LYS A 73 -23.88 -36.17 17.69
C LYS A 73 -23.93 -37.44 16.82
N PRO A 74 -23.22 -37.44 15.67
CA PRO A 74 -22.61 -38.63 15.10
C PRO A 74 -21.09 -38.68 15.35
N SER A 75 -20.52 -39.89 15.27
CA SER A 75 -19.07 -40.14 15.39
C SER A 75 -18.38 -40.15 14.01
N ALA A 76 -17.04 -40.13 13.99
CA ALA A 76 -16.25 -40.29 12.79
C ALA A 76 -16.04 -41.77 12.41
N ALA A 77 -16.02 -42.07 11.11
CA ALA A 77 -15.60 -43.36 10.55
C ALA A 77 -14.88 -43.17 9.22
N LYS A 78 -13.98 -44.11 8.86
CA LYS A 78 -13.19 -44.13 7.62
C LYS A 78 -13.95 -44.88 6.51
N PRO A 79 -13.94 -44.41 5.25
CA PRO A 79 -14.23 -45.25 4.10
C PRO A 79 -12.96 -45.95 3.59
N SER A 80 -13.05 -47.25 3.31
CA SER A 80 -12.05 -48.02 2.55
C SER A 80 -12.42 -48.05 1.07
N ALA A 81 -11.44 -48.02 0.17
CA ALA A 81 -11.70 -48.12 -1.27
C ALA A 81 -12.04 -49.56 -1.68
N ALA A 82 -13.14 -49.72 -2.42
CA ALA A 82 -13.46 -50.92 -3.19
C ALA A 82 -13.58 -50.53 -4.68
N LYS A 83 -13.22 -51.45 -5.58
CA LYS A 83 -13.03 -51.18 -7.01
C LYS A 83 -14.06 -52.01 -7.82
N PRO A 84 -14.83 -51.42 -8.75
CA PRO A 84 -15.78 -52.17 -9.56
C PRO A 84 -15.06 -53.08 -10.56
N SER A 85 -15.69 -54.20 -10.89
CA SER A 85 -15.21 -55.20 -11.85
C SER A 85 -15.66 -54.88 -13.28
N ALA A 86 -14.88 -55.33 -14.25
CA ALA A 86 -15.27 -55.43 -15.65
C ALA A 86 -14.87 -56.80 -16.21
N ALA A 87 -15.68 -57.32 -17.12
CA ALA A 87 -15.50 -58.59 -17.83
C ALA A 87 -16.13 -58.41 -19.23
N LYS A 88 -15.80 -59.16 -20.29
CA LYS A 88 -14.87 -60.29 -20.45
C LYS A 88 -14.62 -60.49 -21.96
N THR A 89 -13.39 -60.76 -22.41
CA THR A 89 -13.15 -61.52 -23.67
C THR A 89 -11.75 -62.15 -23.73
N SER A 90 -11.77 -63.41 -24.18
CA SER A 90 -10.74 -64.28 -24.79
C SER A 90 -9.61 -63.63 -25.61
N ALA A 91 -8.45 -64.25 -25.87
CA ALA A 91 -7.73 -65.46 -25.39
C ALA A 91 -6.23 -65.33 -25.86
N ALA A 92 -5.20 -66.04 -25.39
CA ALA A 92 -4.95 -67.50 -25.45
C ALA A 92 -3.78 -67.94 -24.53
N LYS A 93 -3.29 -69.19 -24.65
CA LYS A 93 -2.33 -69.85 -23.73
C LYS A 93 -0.90 -69.98 -24.29
N THR A 94 0.11 -69.89 -23.42
CA THR A 94 1.27 -70.81 -23.25
C THR A 94 2.08 -70.34 -22.03
N ALA A 95 2.21 -71.10 -20.93
CA ALA A 95 2.99 -72.32 -20.68
C ALA A 95 4.45 -72.03 -20.23
N MET A 96 4.81 -72.44 -19.01
CA MET A 96 6.19 -72.45 -18.48
C MET A 96 6.79 -73.87 -18.59
N PRO A 97 8.10 -74.06 -18.29
CA PRO A 97 8.44 -74.51 -16.94
C PRO A 97 9.73 -73.90 -16.32
N LYS A 98 9.97 -74.20 -15.03
CA LYS A 98 11.25 -74.10 -14.31
C LYS A 98 11.75 -75.50 -13.92
N PRO A 99 13.07 -75.69 -13.75
CA PRO A 99 13.64 -76.03 -12.43
C PRO A 99 14.53 -74.87 -11.88
N ALA A 100 14.81 -74.67 -10.58
CA ALA A 100 15.44 -75.50 -9.53
C ALA A 100 16.98 -75.58 -9.67
N GLU A 101 17.83 -75.53 -8.62
CA GLU A 101 17.59 -75.59 -7.16
C GLU A 101 18.83 -75.14 -6.31
N LYS A 102 18.66 -74.95 -4.99
CA LYS A 102 19.68 -74.98 -3.88
C LYS A 102 20.77 -73.86 -3.87
N SER A 103 21.38 -73.46 -2.73
CA SER A 103 21.34 -73.99 -1.34
C SER A 103 21.39 -72.90 -0.22
N ALA A 104 21.30 -73.39 1.04
CA ALA A 104 21.31 -72.71 2.36
C ALA A 104 22.64 -71.93 2.68
N SER A 105 22.86 -71.26 3.83
CA SER A 105 22.38 -71.48 5.21
C SER A 105 22.35 -70.21 6.09
N ALA A 106 22.13 -70.34 7.40
CA ALA A 106 21.79 -69.25 8.34
C ALA A 106 22.47 -69.36 9.75
N ALA A 107 22.19 -68.36 10.60
CA ALA A 107 22.27 -68.31 12.09
C ALA A 107 23.32 -67.38 12.77
N LYS A 108 22.94 -66.94 13.98
CA LYS A 108 23.64 -66.16 15.04
C LYS A 108 24.25 -67.16 16.09
N PRO A 109 25.00 -66.79 17.19
CA PRO A 109 25.02 -65.51 17.94
C PRO A 109 26.36 -65.03 18.59
N ASP A 110 26.27 -63.97 19.43
CA ASP A 110 27.19 -63.46 20.48
C ASP A 110 27.77 -64.54 21.45
N PRO A 111 28.86 -64.35 22.28
CA PRO A 111 29.01 -63.20 23.23
C PRO A 111 30.41 -62.87 23.90
N LYS A 112 30.39 -61.98 24.94
CA LYS A 112 31.35 -61.79 26.09
C LYS A 112 32.71 -61.05 25.80
N LYS A 113 33.43 -60.42 26.76
CA LYS A 113 33.24 -60.15 28.22
C LYS A 113 34.05 -58.92 28.77
N THR A 114 33.86 -58.62 30.07
CA THR A 114 34.53 -57.62 30.98
C THR A 114 33.95 -56.19 30.93
N GLY A 115 34.12 -55.32 31.94
CA GLY A 115 34.82 -55.40 33.25
C GLY A 115 34.00 -54.79 34.43
N ALA A 116 34.61 -54.48 35.60
CA ALA A 116 33.86 -53.98 36.78
C ALA A 116 34.72 -53.26 37.88
N LYS A 117 34.02 -52.64 38.87
CA LYS A 117 34.45 -51.96 40.14
C LYS A 117 34.77 -50.45 40.05
N ALA A 118 34.64 -49.63 41.13
CA ALA A 118 33.82 -49.67 42.36
C ALA A 118 33.86 -48.30 43.10
N ALA A 119 33.10 -48.16 44.20
CA ALA A 119 32.72 -46.92 44.91
C ALA A 119 33.76 -46.23 45.83
N ASP A 120 33.29 -45.11 46.43
CA ASP A 120 33.76 -44.40 47.65
C ASP A 120 35.02 -43.50 47.63
N GLY A 121 35.02 -42.45 48.48
CA GLY A 121 36.20 -41.59 48.71
C GLY A 121 35.94 -40.16 49.23
N LYS A 122 35.81 -40.00 50.56
CA LYS A 122 35.64 -38.74 51.32
C LYS A 122 36.61 -37.57 51.02
N LYS A 123 36.10 -36.35 51.22
CA LYS A 123 36.79 -35.08 51.59
C LYS A 123 37.71 -35.26 52.83
N PRO A 124 38.75 -34.40 53.08
CA PRO A 124 38.47 -33.09 53.71
C PRO A 124 39.49 -31.94 53.45
N ASP A 125 39.09 -30.70 53.82
CA ASP A 125 39.87 -29.60 54.46
C ASP A 125 41.13 -28.98 53.79
N SER A 126 41.57 -27.73 54.08
CA SER A 126 41.10 -26.67 55.02
C SER A 126 41.38 -25.21 54.54
N LYS A 127 40.80 -24.24 55.28
CA LYS A 127 41.21 -22.86 55.69
C LYS A 127 42.56 -22.30 55.16
N THR A 128 42.81 -20.99 54.98
CA THR A 128 42.40 -19.73 55.68
C THR A 128 42.15 -18.56 54.67
N ALA A 129 41.31 -17.53 54.88
CA ALA A 129 41.24 -16.48 55.93
C ALA A 129 42.42 -15.44 55.87
N ASP A 130 42.27 -14.12 56.05
CA ASP A 130 41.11 -13.21 56.30
C ASP A 130 41.47 -11.74 55.91
N THR A 131 40.68 -10.75 56.38
CA THR A 131 40.84 -9.27 56.36
C THR A 131 40.36 -8.54 55.08
N LYS A 132 39.46 -7.52 55.07
CA LYS A 132 39.16 -6.34 55.95
C LYS A 132 40.27 -5.28 55.87
N LYS A 133 40.08 -3.96 55.67
CA LYS A 133 38.99 -2.93 55.81
C LYS A 133 39.33 -1.76 54.81
N ALA A 134 38.67 -0.60 54.72
CA ALA A 134 37.26 -0.14 54.74
C ALA A 134 37.23 1.42 54.69
N ASN A 135 36.24 2.05 54.01
CA ASN A 135 35.95 3.50 53.98
C ASN A 135 37.09 4.42 53.39
N ALA A 136 36.88 5.66 52.92
CA ALA A 136 35.80 6.63 53.15
C ALA A 136 35.64 7.71 52.03
N LYS A 137 34.48 8.39 52.04
CA LYS A 137 34.22 9.84 51.76
C LYS A 137 35.00 10.60 50.64
N SER A 138 34.29 10.89 49.54
CA SER A 138 33.83 12.25 49.11
C SER A 138 34.86 13.38 48.76
N PRO A 139 34.45 14.48 48.07
CA PRO A 139 35.28 15.18 47.07
C PRO A 139 35.86 16.54 47.56
N PRO A 140 36.47 17.36 46.66
CA PRO A 140 35.81 18.65 46.37
C PRO A 140 35.99 19.28 44.97
N LYS A 141 34.96 20.05 44.55
CA LYS A 141 34.95 21.37 43.87
C LYS A 141 35.74 21.63 42.55
N ALA A 142 35.38 22.73 41.91
CA ALA A 142 35.96 23.28 40.67
C ALA A 142 36.24 24.79 40.84
N GLN A 143 37.09 25.39 39.96
CA GLN A 143 36.85 26.71 39.32
C GLN A 143 37.99 27.19 38.37
N ALA A 144 37.60 28.10 37.46
CA ALA A 144 38.35 29.26 36.93
C ALA A 144 39.43 29.17 35.78
N SER A 145 39.17 30.00 34.75
CA SER A 145 40.02 31.05 34.15
C SER A 145 41.24 30.80 33.20
N ALA A 146 41.08 31.34 31.98
CA ALA A 146 41.92 32.38 31.32
C ALA A 146 43.30 32.09 30.65
N LYS A 147 43.25 31.98 29.31
CA LYS A 147 43.99 32.70 28.22
C LYS A 147 45.24 33.57 28.52
N PRO A 148 46.24 33.54 27.60
CA PRO A 148 46.80 34.72 26.89
C PRO A 148 46.61 34.59 25.34
N ALA A 149 46.38 35.62 24.50
CA ALA A 149 47.03 36.92 24.25
C ALA A 149 48.29 36.80 23.35
N ALA A 150 48.58 37.67 22.37
CA ALA A 150 47.86 38.83 21.77
C ALA A 150 47.98 38.75 20.21
N LYS A 151 47.61 39.68 19.32
CA LYS A 151 47.26 41.13 19.30
C LYS A 151 45.82 41.29 18.71
N GLY A 152 45.21 42.42 18.33
CA GLY A 152 45.57 43.85 18.24
C GLY A 152 45.74 44.33 16.78
N SER A 153 45.18 45.46 16.30
CA SER A 153 44.27 46.43 16.96
C SER A 153 43.58 47.42 15.98
N ALA A 154 42.54 48.12 16.47
CA ALA A 154 42.01 49.47 16.09
C ALA A 154 41.32 49.74 14.72
N ALA A 155 40.26 50.58 14.61
CA ALA A 155 39.34 51.17 15.62
C ALA A 155 38.07 51.83 14.99
N LYS A 156 36.94 51.86 15.75
CA LYS A 156 35.80 52.84 15.86
C LYS A 156 35.21 53.50 14.57
N GLY A 157 33.90 53.68 14.32
CA GLY A 157 32.66 53.64 15.16
C GLY A 157 32.27 55.02 15.75
N PRO A 158 31.00 55.35 16.11
CA PRO A 158 29.71 54.61 16.02
C PRO A 158 28.47 55.49 15.58
N GLY A 159 27.21 54.99 15.71
CA GLY A 159 26.01 55.85 15.97
C GLY A 159 24.77 55.70 15.06
N ALA A 160 23.57 55.85 15.65
CA ALA A 160 22.21 55.94 15.04
C ALA A 160 21.24 56.55 16.09
N PRO A 161 19.95 56.93 15.82
CA PRO A 161 19.10 56.81 14.60
C PRO A 161 18.71 58.26 14.09
N PRO A 162 17.50 58.72 13.66
CA PRO A 162 16.17 58.12 13.42
C PRO A 162 15.43 58.49 12.09
N ARG A 163 14.33 59.27 12.15
CA ARG A 163 13.30 59.64 11.14
C ARG A 163 12.91 61.13 11.35
N PRO A 164 12.09 61.77 10.49
CA PRO A 164 11.88 61.66 9.03
C PRO A 164 11.91 63.05 8.32
N LEU A 165 11.71 63.15 6.97
CA LEU A 165 11.00 64.25 6.26
C LEU A 165 11.00 64.07 4.72
N ALA A 166 10.16 64.86 4.02
CA ALA A 166 9.99 65.01 2.55
C ALA A 166 9.09 66.26 2.27
N PRO A 167 8.76 66.69 1.02
CA PRO A 167 9.43 66.64 -0.30
C PRO A 167 9.56 68.07 -0.92
N PRO A 168 9.79 68.19 -2.26
CA PRO A 168 8.93 69.01 -3.14
C PRO A 168 8.49 68.23 -4.41
N SER A 169 7.30 68.35 -5.02
CA SER A 169 6.46 69.49 -5.49
C SER A 169 7.05 70.18 -6.75
N ARG A 170 6.33 70.51 -7.85
CA ARG A 170 4.87 70.72 -8.15
C ARG A 170 4.51 70.07 -9.52
N SER A 171 3.30 70.12 -10.12
CA SER A 171 2.18 71.10 -10.02
C SER A 171 0.80 70.62 -10.51
N ALA A 172 -0.26 71.14 -9.85
CA ALA A 172 -1.58 71.58 -10.40
C ALA A 172 -2.50 70.54 -11.08
N SER A 173 -3.84 70.61 -11.04
CA SER A 173 -4.85 71.51 -10.41
C SER A 173 -6.26 70.88 -10.61
N ALA A 174 -7.31 71.09 -9.81
CA ALA A 174 -7.50 71.78 -8.51
C ALA A 174 -8.81 71.26 -7.82
N ASP A 175 -9.29 71.97 -6.80
CA ASP A 175 -10.48 71.73 -5.94
C ASP A 175 -11.46 72.93 -6.09
N PRO A 176 -12.62 73.08 -5.38
CA PRO A 176 -13.32 72.15 -4.48
C PRO A 176 -14.86 72.05 -4.69
N SER A 177 -15.54 71.17 -3.94
CA SER A 177 -16.70 71.48 -3.06
C SER A 177 -17.61 70.27 -2.76
N ALA A 178 -18.11 70.19 -1.52
CA ALA A 178 -19.25 69.34 -1.11
C ALA A 178 -20.18 70.16 -0.20
N PRO A 179 -21.49 69.85 -0.14
CA PRO A 179 -21.97 69.01 0.97
C PRO A 179 -23.17 68.09 0.64
N MET A 180 -23.42 67.08 1.52
CA MET A 180 -24.69 66.37 1.80
C MET A 180 -25.53 65.83 0.61
N ALA A 181 -26.04 64.59 0.60
CA ALA A 181 -26.80 63.94 1.67
C ALA A 181 -26.86 62.40 1.52
N LEU A 182 -27.69 61.73 2.34
CA LEU A 182 -27.87 60.27 2.34
C LEU A 182 -28.64 59.78 1.11
N HIS A 183 -28.29 58.58 0.61
CA HIS A 183 -29.19 57.43 0.53
C HIS A 183 -28.36 56.12 0.49
N GLY A 184 -28.93 55.02 1.01
CA GLY A 184 -28.19 53.76 1.22
C GLY A 184 -28.39 52.71 0.13
N ALA A 185 -27.38 51.87 -0.08
CA ALA A 185 -27.49 50.59 -0.78
C ALA A 185 -26.44 49.61 -0.23
N GLU A 186 -26.88 48.49 0.34
CA GLU A 186 -25.98 47.41 0.75
C GLU A 186 -25.42 46.71 -0.50
N THR A 187 -24.12 46.87 -0.75
CA THR A 187 -23.42 46.15 -1.83
C THR A 187 -22.78 44.88 -1.28
N THR A 188 -23.54 43.79 -1.30
CA THR A 188 -23.03 42.44 -1.04
C THR A 188 -22.02 42.07 -2.11
N ALA A 189 -20.72 42.20 -1.78
CA ALA A 189 -19.62 41.88 -2.69
C ALA A 189 -19.57 40.37 -2.97
N SER A 190 -20.34 39.93 -3.96
CA SER A 190 -20.38 38.54 -4.42
C SER A 190 -19.01 38.15 -5.01
N THR A 191 -18.19 37.48 -4.20
CA THR A 191 -16.98 36.81 -4.68
C THR A 191 -17.38 35.68 -5.60
N SER A 192 -17.38 35.95 -6.91
CA SER A 192 -17.67 34.97 -7.95
C SER A 192 -16.81 33.72 -7.73
N ALA A 193 -17.46 32.58 -7.50
CA ALA A 193 -16.81 31.30 -7.29
C ALA A 193 -15.99 30.93 -8.53
N ALA A 194 -14.68 31.16 -8.46
CA ALA A 194 -13.78 31.05 -9.62
C ALA A 194 -13.94 29.65 -10.26
N THR A 195 -14.49 29.64 -11.48
CA THR A 195 -14.94 28.44 -12.17
C THR A 195 -13.84 27.38 -12.14
N PRO A 196 -14.10 26.15 -11.65
CA PRO A 196 -13.05 25.15 -11.52
C PRO A 196 -12.46 24.87 -12.90
N VAL A 197 -11.20 25.27 -13.08
CA VAL A 197 -10.47 25.12 -14.34
C VAL A 197 -10.28 23.63 -14.57
N SER A 198 -11.19 23.04 -15.35
CA SER A 198 -11.15 21.63 -15.71
C SER A 198 -9.86 21.34 -16.45
N TYR A 199 -8.90 20.73 -15.75
CA TYR A 199 -7.84 19.97 -16.40
C TYR A 199 -8.50 18.74 -17.04
N THR A 200 -8.91 18.90 -18.29
CA THR A 200 -9.19 17.79 -19.18
C THR A 200 -7.83 17.30 -19.69
N PRO A 201 -7.29 16.16 -19.24
CA PRO A 201 -6.12 15.60 -19.91
C PRO A 201 -6.48 15.34 -21.37
N ALA A 202 -5.50 15.48 -22.28
CA ALA A 202 -5.69 15.07 -23.67
C ALA A 202 -6.08 13.58 -23.68
N PRO A 203 -7.25 13.20 -24.24
CA PRO A 203 -7.72 11.83 -24.17
C PRO A 203 -6.80 10.93 -25.00
N SER A 204 -6.03 10.08 -24.33
CA SER A 204 -5.53 8.86 -24.97
C SER A 204 -6.74 8.09 -25.46
N ALA A 205 -6.82 7.85 -26.77
CA ALA A 205 -8.01 7.29 -27.41
C ALA A 205 -8.33 5.91 -26.81
N SER A 206 -9.37 5.84 -25.97
CA SER A 206 -9.82 4.59 -25.37
C SER A 206 -10.46 3.69 -26.43
N GLU A 207 -10.11 2.41 -26.46
CA GLU A 207 -10.73 1.43 -27.35
C GLU A 207 -12.27 1.46 -27.23
N PRO A 208 -13.03 1.47 -28.34
CA PRO A 208 -14.49 1.48 -28.31
C PRO A 208 -15.07 0.33 -27.48
N LEU A 209 -15.95 0.66 -26.53
CA LEU A 209 -16.61 -0.33 -25.67
C LEU A 209 -17.61 -1.16 -26.49
N ALA A 210 -17.55 -2.48 -26.33
CA ALA A 210 -18.39 -3.41 -27.09
C ALA A 210 -19.87 -3.31 -26.67
N TYR A 211 -20.77 -3.41 -27.65
CA TYR A 211 -22.21 -3.51 -27.43
C TYR A 211 -22.66 -4.97 -27.35
N ALA A 212 -23.54 -5.26 -26.39
CA ALA A 212 -24.13 -6.59 -26.24
C ALA A 212 -25.16 -6.89 -27.36
N PRO A 213 -25.21 -8.14 -27.86
CA PRO A 213 -26.17 -8.55 -28.88
C PRO A 213 -27.60 -8.65 -28.30
N SER A 214 -27.72 -9.18 -27.09
CA SER A 214 -28.94 -9.26 -26.29
C SER A 214 -29.18 -7.97 -25.49
N ARG A 215 -30.43 -7.73 -25.07
CA ARG A 215 -30.80 -6.64 -24.15
C ARG A 215 -31.15 -7.13 -22.73
N THR A 216 -31.60 -8.37 -22.60
CA THR A 216 -32.06 -8.98 -21.34
C THR A 216 -31.42 -10.36 -21.17
N THR A 217 -31.47 -10.88 -19.94
CA THR A 217 -30.97 -12.20 -19.55
C THR A 217 -32.10 -12.94 -18.83
N SER A 218 -32.38 -14.20 -19.17
CA SER A 218 -33.50 -14.93 -18.55
C SER A 218 -33.17 -15.34 -17.11
N SER A 219 -34.19 -15.62 -16.28
CA SER A 219 -33.99 -16.15 -14.94
C SER A 219 -33.26 -17.51 -14.93
N ALA A 220 -33.48 -18.32 -15.97
CA ALA A 220 -32.73 -19.56 -16.22
C ALA A 220 -31.25 -19.28 -16.51
N ASP A 221 -30.94 -18.32 -17.40
CA ASP A 221 -29.57 -17.91 -17.71
C ASP A 221 -28.85 -17.34 -16.48
N LEU A 222 -29.51 -16.49 -15.68
CA LEU A 222 -28.96 -15.95 -14.43
C LEU A 222 -28.61 -17.08 -13.45
N SER A 223 -29.49 -18.08 -13.31
CA SER A 223 -29.23 -19.27 -12.50
C SER A 223 -28.03 -20.08 -13.03
N ALA A 224 -27.96 -20.31 -14.34
CA ALA A 224 -26.89 -21.04 -15.00
C ALA A 224 -25.52 -20.31 -14.89
N VAL A 225 -25.47 -18.98 -15.04
CA VAL A 225 -24.26 -18.18 -14.77
C VAL A 225 -23.82 -18.36 -13.32
N LYS A 226 -24.73 -18.25 -12.36
CA LYS A 226 -24.42 -18.44 -10.93
C LYS A 226 -23.93 -19.87 -10.65
N GLN A 227 -24.50 -20.88 -11.31
CA GLN A 227 -24.09 -22.27 -11.20
C GLN A 227 -22.68 -22.50 -11.78
N ALA A 228 -22.39 -22.01 -13.00
CA ALA A 228 -21.08 -22.11 -13.63
C ALA A 228 -19.98 -21.44 -12.78
N ILE A 229 -20.21 -20.20 -12.32
CA ILE A 229 -19.29 -19.49 -11.41
C ILE A 229 -18.97 -20.31 -10.15
N ASN A 230 -19.99 -20.96 -9.57
CA ASN A 230 -19.80 -21.78 -8.37
C ASN A 230 -19.15 -23.15 -8.65
N LEU A 231 -19.31 -23.73 -9.84
CA LEU A 231 -18.59 -24.93 -10.26
C LEU A 231 -17.11 -24.63 -10.53
N ALA A 232 -16.80 -23.55 -11.25
CA ALA A 232 -15.43 -23.07 -11.46
C ALA A 232 -14.69 -22.85 -10.13
N ARG A 233 -15.32 -22.15 -9.17
CA ARG A 233 -14.77 -21.93 -7.81
C ARG A 233 -14.55 -23.20 -6.99
N ARG A 234 -15.27 -24.29 -7.31
CA ARG A 234 -15.15 -25.60 -6.64
C ARG A 234 -14.15 -26.53 -7.32
N GLY A 235 -13.40 -26.06 -8.32
CA GLY A 235 -12.46 -26.89 -9.08
C GLY A 235 -13.16 -27.88 -10.02
N ARG A 236 -14.35 -27.52 -10.53
CA ARG A 236 -15.14 -28.32 -11.48
C ARG A 236 -15.26 -27.60 -12.84
N PRO A 237 -14.17 -27.46 -13.61
CA PRO A 237 -14.17 -26.70 -14.86
C PRO A 237 -14.90 -27.39 -16.02
N GLY A 238 -14.99 -28.73 -15.99
CA GLY A 238 -15.80 -29.51 -16.95
C GLY A 238 -17.27 -29.16 -16.81
N ASP A 239 -17.86 -29.46 -15.66
CA ASP A 239 -19.26 -29.13 -15.35
C ASP A 239 -19.57 -27.63 -15.53
N SER A 240 -18.60 -26.75 -15.20
CA SER A 240 -18.73 -25.30 -15.44
C SER A 240 -18.74 -24.93 -16.92
N THR A 241 -18.11 -25.70 -17.79
CA THR A 241 -18.17 -25.53 -19.25
C THR A 241 -19.50 -26.07 -19.78
N ASP A 242 -19.96 -27.23 -19.30
CA ASP A 242 -21.23 -27.83 -19.73
C ASP A 242 -22.43 -26.92 -19.40
N VAL A 243 -22.47 -26.37 -18.18
CA VAL A 243 -23.47 -25.37 -17.77
C VAL A 243 -23.28 -24.04 -18.52
N GLN A 244 -22.04 -23.65 -18.87
CA GLN A 244 -21.82 -22.45 -19.66
C GLN A 244 -22.34 -22.58 -21.10
N GLN A 245 -22.26 -23.77 -21.70
CA GLN A 245 -22.79 -24.04 -23.03
C GLN A 245 -24.32 -23.97 -23.10
N SER A 246 -25.03 -24.33 -22.02
CA SER A 246 -26.51 -24.26 -21.97
C SER A 246 -27.09 -22.85 -21.78
N ILE A 247 -26.26 -21.86 -21.42
CA ILE A 247 -26.69 -20.45 -21.31
C ILE A 247 -27.07 -19.92 -22.70
N SER A 248 -28.28 -19.40 -22.84
CA SER A 248 -28.85 -18.91 -24.10
C SER A 248 -28.46 -17.46 -24.41
N ASP A 249 -28.44 -16.55 -23.42
CA ASP A 249 -27.93 -15.19 -23.61
C ASP A 249 -26.41 -15.19 -23.92
N PRO A 250 -25.95 -14.73 -25.10
CA PRO A 250 -24.54 -14.76 -25.47
C PRO A 250 -23.63 -13.95 -24.52
N LEU A 251 -24.14 -12.87 -23.92
CA LEU A 251 -23.37 -12.09 -22.94
C LEU A 251 -23.21 -12.84 -21.63
N ALA A 252 -24.28 -13.48 -21.16
CA ALA A 252 -24.25 -14.32 -19.96
C ALA A 252 -23.30 -15.53 -20.16
N ARG A 253 -23.31 -16.15 -21.35
CA ARG A 253 -22.38 -17.21 -21.76
C ARG A 253 -20.92 -16.73 -21.77
N LYS A 254 -20.66 -15.51 -22.27
CA LYS A 254 -19.34 -14.86 -22.26
C LYS A 254 -18.86 -14.53 -20.84
N LEU A 255 -19.76 -14.07 -19.96
CA LEU A 255 -19.48 -13.78 -18.56
C LEU A 255 -19.15 -15.05 -17.75
N ALA A 256 -19.85 -16.16 -18.00
CA ALA A 256 -19.54 -17.46 -17.41
C ALA A 256 -18.16 -17.98 -17.86
N GLU A 257 -17.83 -17.87 -19.16
CA GLU A 257 -16.49 -18.20 -19.67
C GLU A 257 -15.41 -17.35 -19.03
N TRP A 258 -15.59 -16.03 -18.97
CA TRP A 258 -14.68 -15.11 -18.29
C TRP A 258 -14.43 -15.52 -16.83
N ALA A 259 -15.50 -15.80 -16.07
CA ALA A 259 -15.37 -16.19 -14.67
C ALA A 259 -14.66 -17.53 -14.49
N LEU A 260 -14.89 -18.50 -15.38
CA LEU A 260 -14.17 -19.77 -15.43
C LEU A 260 -12.69 -19.55 -15.77
N LEU A 261 -12.37 -18.73 -16.77
CA LEU A 261 -10.99 -18.38 -17.14
C LEU A 261 -10.25 -17.59 -16.04
N ARG A 262 -10.96 -16.94 -15.11
CA ARG A 262 -10.39 -16.33 -13.90
C ARG A 262 -10.16 -17.31 -12.75
N ALA A 263 -10.92 -18.39 -12.64
CA ALA A 263 -10.80 -19.35 -11.53
C ALA A 263 -9.39 -19.96 -11.45
N SER A 264 -8.95 -20.39 -10.27
CA SER A 264 -7.74 -21.21 -10.14
C SER A 264 -8.01 -22.61 -10.71
N ASP A 265 -6.96 -23.27 -11.18
CA ASP A 265 -6.98 -24.71 -11.49
C ASP A 265 -8.06 -25.14 -12.51
N ASN A 266 -8.38 -24.23 -13.43
CA ASN A 266 -9.52 -24.33 -14.36
C ASN A 266 -9.28 -25.20 -15.61
N GLY A 267 -8.09 -25.81 -15.76
CA GLY A 267 -7.76 -26.70 -16.88
C GLY A 267 -7.82 -26.06 -18.28
N ALA A 268 -7.90 -24.74 -18.39
CA ALA A 268 -7.99 -24.05 -19.69
C ALA A 268 -6.63 -24.05 -20.41
N SER A 269 -6.62 -24.43 -21.69
CA SER A 269 -5.41 -24.47 -22.51
C SER A 269 -5.01 -23.11 -23.08
N PHE A 270 -3.79 -23.00 -23.62
CA PHE A 270 -3.31 -21.82 -24.33
C PHE A 270 -4.33 -21.34 -25.37
N ARG A 271 -4.85 -22.24 -26.21
CA ARG A 271 -5.85 -21.91 -27.24
C ARG A 271 -7.15 -21.32 -26.65
N ARG A 272 -7.63 -21.83 -25.51
CA ARG A 272 -8.86 -21.31 -24.85
C ARG A 272 -8.64 -19.90 -24.30
N TYR A 273 -7.49 -19.64 -23.67
CA TYR A 273 -7.14 -18.28 -23.23
C TYR A 273 -6.90 -17.33 -24.41
N ALA A 274 -6.19 -17.75 -25.46
CA ALA A 274 -5.88 -16.92 -26.62
C ALA A 274 -7.16 -16.47 -27.35
N ALA A 275 -8.05 -17.41 -27.66
CA ALA A 275 -9.33 -17.10 -28.31
C ALA A 275 -10.19 -16.12 -27.50
N PHE A 276 -10.24 -16.24 -26.17
CA PHE A 276 -10.94 -15.26 -25.34
C PHE A 276 -10.25 -13.90 -25.35
N VAL A 277 -8.92 -13.86 -25.25
CA VAL A 277 -8.12 -12.62 -25.22
C VAL A 277 -8.22 -11.85 -26.54
N GLU A 278 -8.19 -12.55 -27.67
CA GLU A 278 -8.28 -11.97 -29.01
C GLU A 278 -9.68 -11.45 -29.34
N ALA A 279 -10.73 -12.18 -28.95
CA ALA A 279 -12.11 -11.79 -29.21
C ALA A 279 -12.67 -10.72 -28.23
N ASN A 280 -11.97 -10.41 -27.13
CA ASN A 280 -12.48 -9.54 -26.06
C ASN A 280 -11.41 -8.59 -25.46
N PRO A 281 -10.67 -7.80 -26.25
CA PRO A 281 -9.55 -6.97 -25.75
C PRO A 281 -9.97 -5.99 -24.64
N THR A 282 -11.17 -5.42 -24.75
CA THR A 282 -11.75 -4.45 -23.79
C THR A 282 -12.35 -5.09 -22.54
N TRP A 283 -12.36 -6.41 -22.40
CA TRP A 283 -12.91 -7.08 -21.20
C TRP A 283 -11.97 -6.97 -19.97
N PRO A 284 -12.53 -6.94 -18.75
CA PRO A 284 -11.76 -6.74 -17.53
C PRO A 284 -10.73 -7.84 -17.26
N SER A 285 -9.56 -7.41 -16.83
CA SER A 285 -8.38 -8.20 -16.48
C SER A 285 -7.80 -9.03 -17.62
N ILE A 286 -7.95 -8.55 -18.86
CA ILE A 286 -7.36 -9.14 -20.07
C ILE A 286 -5.85 -9.41 -19.92
N GLY A 287 -5.11 -8.55 -19.20
CA GLY A 287 -3.69 -8.73 -18.91
C GLY A 287 -3.39 -9.94 -18.01
N MET A 288 -4.29 -10.30 -17.08
CA MET A 288 -4.18 -11.54 -16.31
C MET A 288 -4.46 -12.76 -17.20
N LEU A 289 -5.49 -12.70 -18.05
CA LEU A 289 -5.83 -13.79 -18.97
C LEU A 289 -4.71 -14.00 -20.01
N ARG A 290 -4.08 -12.93 -20.50
CA ARG A 290 -2.88 -12.97 -21.35
C ARG A 290 -1.69 -13.60 -20.64
N ARG A 291 -1.38 -13.21 -19.39
CA ARG A 291 -0.34 -13.86 -18.57
C ARG A 291 -0.62 -15.37 -18.37
N ARG A 292 -1.89 -15.78 -18.30
CA ARG A 292 -2.28 -17.20 -18.24
C ARG A 292 -2.09 -17.91 -19.59
N ALA A 293 -2.46 -17.29 -20.71
CA ALA A 293 -2.16 -17.79 -22.06
C ALA A 293 -0.66 -18.04 -22.23
N GLU A 294 0.17 -17.06 -21.87
CA GLU A 294 1.64 -17.13 -21.91
C GLU A 294 2.23 -18.23 -21.01
N ASN A 295 1.67 -18.46 -19.83
CA ASN A 295 2.05 -19.57 -18.95
C ASN A 295 1.71 -20.94 -19.57
N MET A 296 0.55 -21.07 -20.19
CA MET A 296 0.14 -22.30 -20.87
C MET A 296 0.96 -22.54 -22.14
N MET A 297 1.28 -21.50 -22.90
CA MET A 297 2.11 -21.56 -24.11
C MET A 297 3.51 -22.16 -23.84
N TRP A 298 4.12 -21.82 -22.70
CA TRP A 298 5.35 -22.50 -22.25
C TRP A 298 5.10 -23.97 -21.94
N THR A 299 4.11 -24.23 -21.07
CA THR A 299 3.79 -25.52 -20.45
C THR A 299 3.34 -26.59 -21.46
N GLU A 300 2.51 -26.22 -22.43
CA GLU A 300 2.02 -27.08 -23.51
C GLU A 300 3.05 -27.30 -24.62
N LYS A 301 4.24 -26.68 -24.52
CA LYS A 301 5.25 -26.61 -25.59
C LYS A 301 4.64 -26.17 -26.94
N ALA A 302 3.80 -25.12 -26.89
CA ALA A 302 3.02 -24.65 -28.03
C ALA A 302 3.87 -24.33 -29.27
N ASP A 303 3.27 -24.59 -30.44
CA ASP A 303 3.88 -24.48 -31.77
C ASP A 303 4.53 -23.11 -32.06
N PRO A 304 5.76 -23.05 -32.60
CA PRO A 304 6.45 -21.79 -32.89
C PRO A 304 5.71 -20.80 -33.80
N ALA A 305 4.88 -21.24 -34.75
CA ALA A 305 4.10 -20.32 -35.58
C ALA A 305 2.93 -19.74 -34.79
N ALA A 306 2.22 -20.55 -34.00
CA ALA A 306 1.18 -20.09 -33.08
C ALA A 306 1.71 -19.13 -32.00
N VAL A 307 2.92 -19.39 -31.47
CA VAL A 307 3.65 -18.49 -30.55
C VAL A 307 3.89 -17.12 -31.21
N ARG A 308 4.49 -17.11 -32.42
CA ARG A 308 4.80 -15.86 -33.13
C ARG A 308 3.53 -15.10 -33.54
N ALA A 309 2.45 -15.79 -33.92
CA ALA A 309 1.16 -15.17 -34.24
C ALA A 309 0.56 -14.44 -33.03
N PHE A 310 0.54 -15.07 -31.85
CA PHE A 310 0.00 -14.47 -30.62
C PHE A 310 0.77 -13.23 -30.14
N PHE A 311 2.07 -13.21 -30.39
CA PHE A 311 2.95 -12.06 -30.08
C PHE A 311 3.14 -11.08 -31.25
N SER A 312 2.43 -11.24 -32.36
CA SER A 312 2.54 -10.34 -33.51
C SER A 312 2.17 -8.91 -33.11
N GLY A 313 3.17 -8.02 -33.09
CA GLY A 313 3.04 -6.64 -32.60
C GLY A 313 2.82 -6.48 -31.08
N ARG A 314 3.11 -7.50 -30.25
CA ARG A 314 2.76 -7.51 -28.81
C ARG A 314 3.84 -8.14 -27.91
N GLU A 315 4.62 -7.31 -27.22
CA GLU A 315 5.62 -7.77 -26.23
C GLU A 315 5.02 -8.70 -25.14
N PRO A 316 5.70 -9.81 -24.76
CA PRO A 316 5.21 -10.73 -23.72
C PRO A 316 5.12 -10.10 -22.33
N LEU A 317 4.05 -10.36 -21.59
CA LEU A 317 3.83 -9.79 -20.26
C LEU A 317 4.59 -10.50 -19.15
N GLY A 318 4.79 -11.82 -19.25
CA GLY A 318 5.30 -12.69 -18.19
C GLY A 318 6.48 -13.56 -18.59
N THR A 319 7.20 -14.05 -17.59
CA THR A 319 8.44 -14.84 -17.70
C THR A 319 8.31 -16.01 -18.69
N ARG A 320 7.26 -16.82 -18.56
CA ARG A 320 7.00 -17.95 -19.46
C ARG A 320 6.62 -17.54 -20.88
N GLY A 321 6.01 -16.36 -21.06
CA GLY A 321 5.76 -15.77 -22.39
C GLY A 321 7.06 -15.38 -23.08
N LYS A 322 7.94 -14.65 -22.39
CA LYS A 322 9.30 -14.32 -22.87
C LYS A 322 10.07 -15.57 -23.28
N LEU A 323 10.05 -16.62 -22.45
CA LEU A 323 10.74 -17.88 -22.73
C LEU A 323 10.09 -18.68 -23.88
N ALA A 324 8.76 -18.70 -23.99
CA ALA A 324 8.08 -19.34 -25.11
C ALA A 324 8.38 -18.64 -26.43
N LEU A 325 8.42 -17.31 -26.45
CA LEU A 325 8.88 -16.53 -27.61
C LEU A 325 10.35 -16.81 -27.92
N ALA A 326 11.25 -16.83 -26.93
CA ALA A 326 12.65 -17.19 -27.14
C ALA A 326 12.82 -18.59 -27.76
N ARG A 327 12.02 -19.57 -27.33
CA ARG A 327 11.99 -20.93 -27.88
C ARG A 327 11.50 -20.94 -29.33
N ALA A 328 10.52 -20.12 -29.67
CA ALA A 328 10.01 -19.98 -31.04
C ALA A 328 10.96 -19.21 -31.97
N LEU A 329 11.68 -18.20 -31.47
CA LEU A 329 12.74 -17.47 -32.20
C LEU A 329 13.91 -18.40 -32.53
N LEU A 330 14.39 -19.16 -31.54
CA LEU A 330 15.43 -20.18 -31.71
C LEU A 330 15.04 -21.24 -32.74
N ALA A 331 13.77 -21.68 -32.76
CA ALA A 331 13.26 -22.62 -33.75
C ALA A 331 13.20 -22.06 -35.19
N SER A 332 13.24 -20.73 -35.36
CA SER A 332 13.46 -20.04 -36.65
C SER A 332 14.92 -19.64 -36.91
N GLY A 333 15.86 -20.08 -36.08
CA GLY A 333 17.29 -19.75 -36.23
C GLY A 333 17.72 -18.42 -35.61
N ASP A 334 16.80 -17.59 -35.09
CA ASP A 334 17.15 -16.37 -34.38
C ASP A 334 17.66 -16.68 -32.96
N ARG A 335 18.93 -17.07 -32.90
CA ARG A 335 19.65 -17.30 -31.64
C ARG A 335 19.92 -15.99 -30.88
N ALA A 336 19.93 -14.83 -31.55
CA ALA A 336 20.23 -13.54 -30.94
C ALA A 336 19.04 -12.99 -30.16
N GLY A 337 17.87 -12.89 -30.78
CA GLY A 337 16.63 -12.51 -30.10
C GLY A 337 16.24 -13.50 -29.01
N ALA A 338 16.43 -14.81 -29.24
CA ALA A 338 16.26 -15.82 -28.20
C ALA A 338 17.17 -15.57 -26.98
N ALA A 339 18.46 -15.30 -27.19
CA ALA A 339 19.40 -15.02 -26.10
C ALA A 339 19.06 -13.72 -25.34
N ASN A 340 18.55 -12.70 -26.03
CA ASN A 340 18.11 -11.45 -25.39
C ASN A 340 16.98 -11.68 -24.39
N TYR A 341 15.91 -12.39 -24.79
CA TYR A 341 14.79 -12.73 -23.90
C TYR A 341 15.24 -13.65 -22.75
N VAL A 342 16.09 -14.65 -23.01
CA VAL A 342 16.60 -15.57 -21.97
C VAL A 342 17.45 -14.83 -20.93
N ARG A 343 18.36 -13.95 -21.35
CA ARG A 343 19.20 -13.16 -20.43
C ARG A 343 18.40 -12.15 -19.63
N ALA A 344 17.44 -11.47 -20.25
CA ALA A 344 16.52 -10.58 -19.54
C ALA A 344 15.79 -11.34 -18.43
N VAL A 345 15.14 -12.46 -18.76
CA VAL A 345 14.49 -13.36 -17.79
C VAL A 345 15.45 -13.78 -16.67
N TRP A 346 16.66 -14.21 -17.01
CA TRP A 346 17.63 -14.70 -16.02
C TRP A 346 17.99 -13.64 -14.98
N ARG A 347 18.19 -12.39 -15.41
CA ARG A 347 18.53 -11.27 -14.52
C ARG A 347 17.33 -10.78 -13.69
N THR A 348 16.20 -10.51 -14.35
CA THR A 348 15.10 -9.72 -13.74
C THR A 348 14.01 -10.56 -13.09
N ASP A 349 13.72 -11.77 -13.59
CA ASP A 349 12.51 -12.50 -13.22
C ASP A 349 12.81 -13.52 -12.09
N SER A 350 11.92 -13.61 -11.10
CA SER A 350 12.00 -14.59 -10.00
C SER A 350 11.27 -15.89 -10.38
N PHE A 351 11.96 -17.03 -10.24
CA PHE A 351 11.42 -18.36 -10.50
C PHE A 351 12.16 -19.45 -9.71
N GLY A 352 11.47 -20.57 -9.49
CA GLY A 352 12.00 -21.73 -8.77
C GLY A 352 13.06 -22.50 -9.56
N ARG A 353 13.72 -23.46 -8.88
CA ARG A 353 14.79 -24.28 -9.48
C ARG A 353 14.32 -24.98 -10.75
N ASP A 354 13.14 -25.57 -10.75
CA ASP A 354 12.63 -26.40 -11.84
C ASP A 354 12.62 -25.66 -13.19
N LEU A 355 12.27 -24.37 -13.19
CA LEU A 355 12.33 -23.52 -14.39
C LEU A 355 13.75 -22.96 -14.64
N GLU A 356 14.59 -22.82 -13.63
CA GLU A 356 16.01 -22.47 -13.79
C GLU A 356 16.78 -23.57 -14.52
N ASP A 357 16.51 -24.83 -14.17
CA ASP A 357 17.07 -26.02 -14.80
C ASP A 357 16.49 -26.20 -16.22
N GLU A 358 15.16 -26.05 -16.40
CA GLU A 358 14.49 -26.12 -17.73
C GLU A 358 14.99 -25.04 -18.70
N ILE A 359 15.33 -23.83 -18.22
CA ILE A 359 15.96 -22.78 -19.03
C ILE A 359 17.37 -23.19 -19.46
N GLN A 360 18.19 -23.77 -18.57
CA GLN A 360 19.55 -24.17 -18.92
C GLN A 360 19.57 -25.34 -19.92
N GLU A 361 18.63 -26.28 -19.79
CA GLU A 361 18.44 -27.39 -20.75
C GLU A 361 17.91 -26.89 -22.11
N THR A 362 16.93 -25.98 -22.12
CA THR A 362 16.33 -25.46 -23.37
C THR A 362 17.25 -24.47 -24.12
N PHE A 363 18.08 -23.71 -23.40
CA PHE A 363 18.88 -22.60 -23.95
C PHE A 363 20.39 -22.72 -23.65
N PRO A 364 21.05 -23.83 -24.03
CA PRO A 364 22.44 -24.08 -23.68
C PRO A 364 23.37 -23.00 -24.24
N GLY A 365 24.25 -22.50 -23.37
CA GLY A 365 25.24 -21.46 -23.67
C GLY A 365 24.66 -20.04 -23.85
N MET A 366 23.37 -19.79 -23.59
CA MET A 366 22.81 -18.44 -23.70
C MET A 366 23.07 -17.58 -22.45
N VAL A 367 23.04 -18.18 -21.25
CA VAL A 367 23.35 -17.55 -19.97
C VAL A 367 24.87 -17.45 -19.76
N THR A 368 25.35 -16.29 -19.34
CA THR A 368 26.77 -16.01 -19.06
C THR A 368 27.05 -15.79 -17.57
N ARG A 369 28.33 -15.78 -17.18
CA ARG A 369 28.75 -15.41 -15.81
C ARG A 369 28.31 -13.99 -15.41
N ALA A 370 28.21 -13.06 -16.35
CA ALA A 370 27.69 -11.72 -16.06
C ALA A 370 26.18 -11.75 -15.73
N ASP A 371 25.42 -12.63 -16.40
CA ASP A 371 23.99 -12.82 -16.11
C ASP A 371 23.77 -13.47 -14.73
N ASP A 372 24.63 -14.41 -14.32
CA ASP A 372 24.58 -14.98 -12.96
C ASP A 372 24.99 -13.96 -11.88
N LYS A 373 25.98 -13.09 -12.10
CA LYS A 373 26.31 -12.00 -11.16
C LYS A 373 25.13 -11.04 -11.01
N ALA A 374 24.54 -10.60 -12.12
CA ALA A 374 23.36 -9.75 -12.11
C ALA A 374 22.15 -10.43 -11.43
N ARG A 375 21.90 -11.72 -11.71
CA ARG A 375 20.86 -12.51 -11.03
C ARG A 375 21.12 -12.59 -9.53
N MET A 376 22.35 -12.89 -9.10
CA MET A 376 22.71 -12.94 -7.68
C MET A 376 22.41 -11.60 -6.99
N ASP A 377 22.91 -10.48 -7.55
CA ASP A 377 22.80 -9.19 -6.88
C ASP A 377 21.36 -8.66 -6.84
N ARG A 378 20.57 -8.87 -7.91
CA ARG A 378 19.14 -8.51 -7.99
C ARG A 378 18.27 -9.38 -7.07
N ARG A 379 18.61 -10.67 -6.90
CA ARG A 379 17.87 -11.58 -5.99
C ARG A 379 18.16 -11.34 -4.51
N LEU A 380 19.29 -10.74 -4.14
CA LEU A 380 19.64 -10.46 -2.74
C LEU A 380 18.91 -9.26 -2.10
N TYR A 381 17.93 -8.67 -2.80
CA TYR A 381 17.03 -7.65 -2.23
C TYR A 381 15.73 -8.24 -1.63
N ASP A 382 15.10 -9.26 -2.25
CA ASP A 382 13.97 -9.99 -1.61
C ASP A 382 14.54 -11.12 -0.72
N ALA A 383 14.21 -11.08 0.58
CA ALA A 383 14.63 -12.10 1.54
C ALA A 383 14.13 -13.52 1.18
N GLY A 384 13.05 -13.63 0.40
CA GLY A 384 12.54 -14.91 -0.12
C GLY A 384 13.36 -15.52 -1.26
N ASP A 385 14.14 -14.72 -1.99
CA ASP A 385 14.87 -15.15 -3.19
C ASP A 385 16.34 -15.55 -2.90
N TYR A 386 16.75 -15.62 -1.63
CA TYR A 386 18.13 -15.98 -1.22
C TYR A 386 18.63 -17.30 -1.82
N GLU A 387 17.81 -18.35 -1.84
CA GLU A 387 18.20 -19.65 -2.43
C GLU A 387 18.40 -19.56 -3.95
N ILE A 388 17.81 -18.57 -4.62
CA ILE A 388 18.05 -18.27 -6.04
C ILE A 388 19.39 -17.57 -6.21
N ALA A 389 19.64 -16.54 -5.38
CA ALA A 389 20.93 -15.85 -5.34
C ALA A 389 22.09 -16.81 -5.04
N LEU A 390 21.95 -17.70 -4.06
CA LEU A 390 23.00 -18.63 -3.65
C LEU A 390 23.35 -19.64 -4.76
N ARG A 391 22.39 -20.07 -5.59
CA ARG A 391 22.69 -20.91 -6.77
C ARG A 391 23.54 -20.17 -7.80
N ALA A 392 23.19 -18.92 -8.12
CA ALA A 392 23.97 -18.08 -9.01
C ALA A 392 25.38 -17.82 -8.42
N ALA A 393 25.45 -17.48 -7.14
CA ALA A 393 26.71 -17.31 -6.40
C ALA A 393 27.62 -18.55 -6.48
N ASN A 394 27.05 -19.76 -6.34
CA ASN A 394 27.80 -21.01 -6.43
C ASN A 394 28.31 -21.30 -7.87
N ARG A 395 27.57 -20.92 -8.92
CA ARG A 395 28.05 -20.99 -10.32
C ARG A 395 29.15 -19.97 -10.63
N LEU A 396 29.14 -18.82 -9.95
CA LEU A 396 30.22 -17.84 -10.03
C LEU A 396 31.48 -18.35 -9.31
N GLY A 397 31.31 -18.91 -8.11
CA GLY A 397 32.41 -19.38 -7.26
C GLY A 397 33.20 -18.24 -6.62
N GLY A 398 34.41 -18.53 -6.13
CA GLY A 398 35.27 -17.54 -5.49
C GLY A 398 34.63 -16.91 -4.25
N ALA A 399 34.56 -15.58 -4.21
CA ALA A 399 34.01 -14.83 -3.07
C ALA A 399 32.47 -14.70 -3.09
N GLU A 400 31.81 -14.92 -4.24
CA GLU A 400 30.38 -14.63 -4.40
C GLU A 400 29.47 -15.41 -3.43
N PRO A 401 29.70 -16.71 -3.13
CA PRO A 401 28.93 -17.43 -2.10
C PRO A 401 29.08 -16.85 -0.69
N ALA A 402 30.19 -16.18 -0.38
CA ALA A 402 30.38 -15.50 0.90
C ALA A 402 29.71 -14.12 0.93
N ILE A 403 29.75 -13.37 -0.19
CA ILE A 403 29.00 -12.11 -0.37
C ILE A 403 27.50 -12.37 -0.23
N ALA A 404 26.96 -13.39 -0.91
CA ALA A 404 25.55 -13.76 -0.83
C ALA A 404 25.11 -14.10 0.61
N LYS A 405 25.92 -14.87 1.35
CA LYS A 405 25.68 -15.20 2.77
C LYS A 405 25.70 -13.95 3.66
N ALA A 406 26.70 -13.07 3.51
CA ALA A 406 26.83 -11.85 4.30
C ALA A 406 25.66 -10.87 4.04
N ARG A 407 25.28 -10.67 2.77
CA ARG A 407 24.12 -9.85 2.40
C ARG A 407 22.81 -10.42 2.98
N HIS A 408 22.62 -11.74 2.90
CA HIS A 408 21.47 -12.40 3.52
C HIS A 408 21.45 -12.30 5.05
N ALA A 409 22.59 -12.46 5.72
CA ALA A 409 22.70 -12.30 7.18
C ALA A 409 22.29 -10.89 7.63
N VAL A 410 22.65 -9.85 6.86
CA VAL A 410 22.14 -8.48 7.09
C VAL A 410 20.63 -8.41 6.90
N ASN A 411 20.08 -8.94 5.81
CA ASN A 411 18.63 -8.92 5.56
C ASN A 411 17.85 -9.57 6.71
N GLN A 412 18.32 -10.73 7.19
CA GLN A 412 17.74 -11.48 8.31
C GLN A 412 18.04 -10.88 9.71
N LYS A 413 18.83 -9.80 9.81
CA LYS A 413 19.29 -9.21 11.07
C LYS A 413 20.04 -10.20 11.98
N ALA A 414 20.78 -11.15 11.39
CA ALA A 414 21.50 -12.17 12.14
C ALA A 414 22.65 -11.56 12.99
N GLY A 415 22.84 -12.06 14.22
CA GLY A 415 23.84 -11.51 15.14
C GLY A 415 25.29 -11.60 14.64
N ASN A 416 25.59 -12.54 13.74
CA ASN A 416 26.90 -12.69 13.09
C ASN A 416 27.07 -11.87 11.80
N ALA A 417 26.06 -11.09 11.37
CA ALA A 417 26.11 -10.34 10.12
C ALA A 417 27.32 -9.39 10.04
N LYS A 418 27.69 -8.72 11.15
CA LYS A 418 28.88 -7.86 11.19
C LYS A 418 30.15 -8.66 10.87
N ALA A 419 30.36 -9.79 11.55
CA ALA A 419 31.55 -10.62 11.33
C ALA A 419 31.65 -11.14 9.88
N GLN A 420 30.51 -11.47 9.25
CA GLN A 420 30.49 -11.86 7.83
C GLN A 420 30.77 -10.68 6.89
N LEU A 421 30.30 -9.47 7.21
CA LEU A 421 30.65 -8.25 6.46
C LEU A 421 32.14 -7.90 6.64
N ASP A 422 32.68 -8.00 7.85
CA ASP A 422 34.08 -7.67 8.18
C ASP A 422 35.05 -8.60 7.43
N ALA A 423 34.80 -9.92 7.48
CA ALA A 423 35.63 -10.96 6.86
C ALA A 423 35.76 -10.83 5.32
N LEU A 424 34.89 -10.06 4.66
CA LEU A 424 34.97 -9.79 3.23
C LEU A 424 35.95 -8.66 2.87
N GLY A 425 36.39 -7.83 3.82
CA GLY A 425 37.36 -6.75 3.61
C GLY A 425 36.80 -5.56 2.80
N ALA A 426 37.67 -4.63 2.39
CA ALA A 426 37.29 -3.41 1.66
C ALA A 426 37.03 -3.66 0.14
N ARG A 427 36.12 -4.59 -0.19
CA ARG A 427 35.75 -4.90 -1.58
C ARG A 427 34.91 -3.81 -2.22
N ASN A 428 35.23 -3.50 -3.48
CA ASN A 428 34.40 -2.68 -4.36
C ASN A 428 33.25 -3.51 -4.96
N ASP A 429 32.24 -3.80 -4.14
CA ASP A 429 31.00 -4.47 -4.55
C ASP A 429 29.80 -3.65 -4.06
N VAL A 430 28.92 -3.24 -4.98
CA VAL A 430 27.84 -2.29 -4.71
C VAL A 430 26.74 -2.93 -3.86
N GLY A 431 26.42 -4.21 -4.10
CA GLY A 431 25.47 -4.96 -3.27
C GLY A 431 25.96 -5.16 -1.83
N LEU A 432 27.26 -5.39 -1.63
CA LEU A 432 27.89 -5.46 -0.32
C LEU A 432 27.92 -4.09 0.37
N ALA A 433 28.15 -3.00 -0.37
CA ALA A 433 28.05 -1.63 0.14
C ALA A 433 26.63 -1.33 0.64
N PHE A 434 25.58 -1.73 -0.10
CA PHE A 434 24.18 -1.62 0.34
C PHE A 434 23.96 -2.32 1.70
N SER A 435 24.37 -3.58 1.83
CA SER A 435 24.22 -4.33 3.08
C SER A 435 25.09 -3.78 4.22
N ARG A 436 26.24 -3.16 3.94
CA ARG A 436 27.01 -2.41 4.96
C ARG A 436 26.26 -1.19 5.45
N ILE A 437 25.71 -0.37 4.55
CA ILE A 437 24.88 0.80 4.90
C ILE A 437 23.67 0.37 5.74
N GLN A 438 22.96 -0.67 5.32
CA GLN A 438 21.83 -1.23 6.07
C GLN A 438 22.21 -1.70 7.47
N TRP A 439 23.38 -2.33 7.64
CA TRP A 439 23.86 -2.74 8.96
C TRP A 439 24.23 -1.52 9.82
N LEU A 440 25.02 -0.59 9.29
CA LEU A 440 25.45 0.63 9.97
C LEU A 440 24.25 1.49 10.42
N ARG A 441 23.24 1.69 9.58
CA ARG A 441 22.01 2.43 9.91
C ARG A 441 21.23 1.78 11.07
N ARG A 442 21.24 0.45 11.16
CA ARG A 442 20.58 -0.31 12.24
C ARG A 442 21.42 -0.37 13.52
N ALA A 443 22.73 -0.17 13.42
CA ALA A 443 23.66 0.07 14.52
C ALA A 443 23.80 1.57 14.88
N GLU A 444 22.94 2.43 14.29
CA GLU A 444 22.89 3.89 14.50
C GLU A 444 24.18 4.66 14.13
N GLN A 445 25.07 4.02 13.35
CA GLN A 445 26.34 4.59 12.85
C GLN A 445 26.11 5.43 11.58
N TYR A 446 25.22 6.42 11.67
CA TYR A 446 24.64 7.12 10.52
C TYR A 446 25.66 7.90 9.66
N GLN A 447 26.68 8.51 10.27
CA GLN A 447 27.70 9.27 9.55
C GLN A 447 28.57 8.37 8.67
N GLU A 448 28.94 7.18 9.16
CA GLU A 448 29.69 6.18 8.38
C GLU A 448 28.81 5.54 7.29
N ALA A 449 27.54 5.28 7.61
CA ALA A 449 26.56 4.85 6.61
C ALA A 449 26.42 5.87 5.46
N ALA A 450 26.35 7.16 5.79
CA ALA A 450 26.30 8.24 4.80
C ALA A 450 27.60 8.33 3.98
N ARG A 451 28.77 8.20 4.62
CA ARG A 451 30.08 8.21 3.94
C ARG A 451 30.18 7.11 2.88
N ILE A 452 29.74 5.89 3.18
CA ILE A 452 29.70 4.79 2.20
C ILE A 452 28.63 5.07 1.12
N MET A 453 27.44 5.52 1.49
CA MET A 453 26.34 5.82 0.57
C MET A 453 26.62 6.93 -0.45
N LEU A 454 27.53 7.85 -0.12
CA LEU A 454 28.03 8.92 -1.00
C LEU A 454 29.25 8.52 -1.83
N ALA A 455 29.93 7.42 -1.48
CA ALA A 455 31.04 6.84 -2.26
C ALA A 455 30.57 5.83 -3.34
N VAL A 456 29.33 5.35 -3.24
CA VAL A 456 28.70 4.46 -4.24
C VAL A 456 28.39 5.24 -5.54
N PRO A 457 28.57 4.64 -6.73
CA PRO A 457 28.25 5.29 -8.01
C PRO A 457 26.81 5.84 -8.08
N ARG A 458 26.66 7.06 -8.60
CA ARG A 458 25.34 7.74 -8.76
C ARG A 458 24.42 7.06 -9.78
N ARG A 459 24.98 6.35 -10.75
CA ARG A 459 24.25 5.43 -11.63
C ARG A 459 24.62 4.01 -11.23
N LEU A 460 23.63 3.32 -10.67
CA LEU A 460 23.60 1.87 -10.57
C LEU A 460 23.37 1.25 -11.96
N ASP A 461 23.68 -0.04 -12.10
CA ASP A 461 23.32 -0.86 -13.26
C ASP A 461 22.05 -1.69 -12.99
N ASP A 462 21.53 -2.35 -14.03
CA ASP A 462 20.27 -3.11 -14.00
C ASP A 462 20.29 -4.32 -13.04
N ALA A 463 21.44 -4.67 -12.45
CA ALA A 463 21.54 -5.70 -11.41
C ALA A 463 21.11 -5.19 -10.03
N HIS A 464 21.06 -3.88 -9.81
CA HIS A 464 20.81 -3.27 -8.50
C HIS A 464 19.42 -2.62 -8.45
N ASP A 465 18.66 -2.88 -7.38
CA ASP A 465 17.30 -2.38 -7.24
C ASP A 465 17.30 -0.89 -6.82
N ALA A 466 17.03 0.00 -7.78
CA ALA A 466 17.03 1.44 -7.55
C ALA A 466 15.93 1.90 -6.55
N ASP A 467 14.84 1.13 -6.42
CA ASP A 467 13.78 1.42 -5.45
C ASP A 467 14.21 1.07 -4.02
N GLU A 468 14.84 -0.08 -3.79
CA GLU A 468 15.38 -0.46 -2.48
C GLU A 468 16.55 0.44 -2.07
N TRP A 469 17.38 0.89 -3.03
CA TRP A 469 18.35 1.95 -2.81
C TRP A 469 17.68 3.28 -2.44
N TRP A 470 16.57 3.66 -3.08
CA TRP A 470 15.80 4.84 -2.67
C TRP A 470 15.22 4.68 -1.26
N ILE A 471 14.68 3.51 -0.91
CA ILE A 471 14.14 3.22 0.43
C ILE A 471 15.22 3.39 1.50
N GLU A 472 16.45 2.90 1.26
CA GLU A 472 17.56 3.07 2.19
C GLU A 472 18.05 4.53 2.25
N ARG A 473 18.13 5.22 1.09
CA ARG A 473 18.51 6.64 1.01
C ARG A 473 17.55 7.56 1.77
N ARG A 474 16.23 7.41 1.60
CA ARG A 474 15.23 8.24 2.31
C ARG A 474 15.22 7.98 3.83
N LEU A 475 15.47 6.74 4.26
CA LEU A 475 15.61 6.41 5.69
C LEU A 475 16.87 7.03 6.29
N MET A 476 18.00 6.97 5.56
CA MET A 476 19.24 7.67 5.94
C MET A 476 19.06 9.19 6.01
N ALA A 477 18.49 9.81 4.97
CA ALA A 477 18.31 11.25 4.93
C ALA A 477 17.39 11.78 6.04
N ARG A 478 16.31 11.06 6.41
CA ARG A 478 15.50 11.41 7.60
C ARG A 478 16.33 11.38 8.89
N LYS A 479 17.23 10.41 9.05
CA LYS A 479 18.10 10.33 10.24
C LYS A 479 19.21 11.39 10.26
N LEU A 480 19.75 11.74 9.11
CA LEU A 480 20.73 12.84 8.99
C LEU A 480 20.09 14.20 9.29
N ILE A 481 18.82 14.42 8.88
CA ILE A 481 18.01 15.57 9.31
C ILE A 481 17.87 15.63 10.84
N GLU A 482 17.51 14.51 11.48
CA GLU A 482 17.34 14.44 12.94
C GLU A 482 18.64 14.72 13.72
N LEU A 483 19.80 14.52 13.10
CA LEU A 483 21.14 14.76 13.66
C LEU A 483 21.73 16.13 13.31
N GLY A 484 21.01 16.98 12.56
CA GLY A 484 21.50 18.28 12.10
C GLY A 484 22.43 18.22 10.89
N ASP A 485 22.78 17.04 10.36
CA ASP A 485 23.57 16.90 9.13
C ASP A 485 22.68 17.04 7.88
N HIS A 486 22.14 18.24 7.73
CA HIS A 486 21.27 18.61 6.63
C HIS A 486 21.99 18.51 5.27
N ARG A 487 23.32 18.69 5.25
CA ARG A 487 24.13 18.64 4.03
C ARG A 487 24.27 17.20 3.53
N SER A 488 24.64 16.24 4.39
CA SER A 488 24.66 14.83 3.98
C SER A 488 23.26 14.32 3.69
N ALA A 489 22.22 14.77 4.41
CA ALA A 489 20.82 14.42 4.09
C ALA A 489 20.44 14.83 2.67
N TYR A 490 20.75 16.07 2.26
CA TYR A 490 20.51 16.55 0.91
C TYR A 490 21.30 15.77 -0.14
N LEU A 491 22.60 15.57 0.09
CA LEU A 491 23.48 14.84 -0.83
C LEU A 491 23.03 13.37 -1.02
N VAL A 492 22.63 12.70 0.07
CA VAL A 492 22.12 11.32 0.04
C VAL A 492 20.88 11.17 -0.84
N CYS A 493 19.97 12.15 -0.81
CA CYS A 493 18.82 12.19 -1.71
C CYS A 493 19.25 12.53 -3.15
N ARG A 494 19.93 13.67 -3.35
CA ARG A 494 20.31 14.20 -4.68
C ARG A 494 21.17 13.25 -5.51
N ASP A 495 22.02 12.45 -4.86
CA ASP A 495 22.95 11.52 -5.52
C ASP A 495 22.36 10.09 -5.65
N ALA A 496 21.05 9.94 -5.54
CA ALA A 496 20.36 8.70 -5.88
C ALA A 496 20.39 8.43 -7.39
N THR A 497 20.46 7.16 -7.77
CA THR A 497 19.95 6.73 -9.08
C THR A 497 18.43 6.94 -9.08
N PRO A 498 17.83 7.49 -10.15
CA PRO A 498 16.37 7.64 -10.23
C PRO A 498 15.67 6.29 -10.00
N PRO A 499 14.74 6.18 -9.04
CA PRO A 499 14.02 4.94 -8.76
C PRO A 499 13.06 4.55 -9.89
N GLU A 500 12.73 3.26 -10.00
CA GLU A 500 11.86 2.73 -11.05
C GLU A 500 10.40 3.21 -10.86
N LYS A 501 9.87 3.17 -9.62
CA LYS A 501 8.47 3.53 -9.34
C LYS A 501 8.24 5.04 -9.42
N GLU A 502 7.23 5.47 -10.18
CA GLU A 502 6.80 6.88 -10.32
C GLU A 502 6.66 7.57 -8.94
N ASN A 503 5.97 6.93 -7.99
CA ASN A 503 5.75 7.51 -6.65
C ASN A 503 7.05 7.66 -5.83
N TYR A 504 8.12 6.95 -6.18
CA TYR A 504 9.46 7.14 -5.61
C TYR A 504 10.28 8.17 -6.40
N GLN A 505 10.08 8.33 -7.71
CA GLN A 505 10.67 9.43 -8.47
C GLN A 505 10.18 10.79 -7.96
N VAL A 506 8.86 10.88 -7.72
CA VAL A 506 8.22 12.04 -7.07
C VAL A 506 8.72 12.25 -5.64
N GLU A 507 8.93 11.18 -4.85
CA GLU A 507 9.46 11.33 -3.49
C GLU A 507 10.95 11.74 -3.48
N HIS A 508 11.75 11.26 -4.44
CA HIS A 508 13.16 11.60 -4.61
C HIS A 508 13.34 13.11 -4.84
N GLU A 509 12.71 13.66 -5.88
CA GLU A 509 12.80 15.09 -6.18
C GLU A 509 12.13 15.93 -5.09
N PHE A 510 10.97 15.50 -4.55
CA PHE A 510 10.35 16.20 -3.42
C PHE A 510 11.27 16.27 -2.19
N MET A 511 11.87 15.16 -1.78
CA MET A 511 12.65 15.12 -0.55
C MET A 511 13.96 15.90 -0.67
N ALA A 512 14.63 15.84 -1.82
CA ALA A 512 15.80 16.68 -2.09
C ALA A 512 15.42 18.19 -2.06
N GLY A 513 14.30 18.58 -2.69
CA GLY A 513 13.82 19.96 -2.67
C GLY A 513 13.38 20.45 -1.29
N TRP A 514 12.69 19.61 -0.51
CA TRP A 514 12.25 19.93 0.84
C TRP A 514 13.44 20.11 1.81
N ILE A 515 14.48 19.29 1.70
CA ILE A 515 15.72 19.47 2.47
C ILE A 515 16.40 20.80 2.11
N ALA A 516 16.54 21.09 0.81
CA ALA A 516 17.12 22.36 0.35
C ALA A 516 16.36 23.57 0.92
N LEU A 517 15.02 23.56 0.84
CA LEU A 517 14.18 24.66 1.31
C LEU A 517 14.21 24.86 2.84
N ARG A 518 14.08 23.78 3.61
CA ARG A 518 13.79 23.85 5.06
C ARG A 518 15.00 23.70 5.96
N PHE A 519 16.05 23.07 5.46
CA PHE A 519 17.19 22.66 6.28
C PHE A 519 18.52 23.24 5.79
N LEU A 520 18.59 23.67 4.52
CA LEU A 520 19.74 24.40 3.95
C LEU A 520 19.43 25.89 3.68
N GLY A 521 18.17 26.31 3.72
CA GLY A 521 17.78 27.69 3.41
C GLY A 521 17.97 28.09 1.94
N ASP A 522 18.01 27.11 1.01
CA ASP A 522 18.24 27.31 -0.42
C ASP A 522 16.94 27.11 -1.22
N PRO A 523 16.10 28.17 -1.37
CA PRO A 523 14.90 28.11 -2.20
C PRO A 523 15.20 27.97 -3.70
N ALA A 524 16.40 28.32 -4.17
CA ALA A 524 16.77 28.27 -5.59
C ALA A 524 17.07 26.82 -6.03
N THR A 525 17.75 26.04 -5.19
CA THR A 525 17.91 24.59 -5.38
C THR A 525 16.61 23.85 -5.12
N ALA A 526 15.83 24.26 -4.11
CA ALA A 526 14.51 23.67 -3.86
C ALA A 526 13.57 23.77 -5.06
N ALA A 527 13.45 24.96 -5.67
CA ALA A 527 12.61 25.17 -6.83
C ALA A 527 13.00 24.27 -8.02
N LYS A 528 14.31 24.09 -8.28
CA LYS A 528 14.81 23.19 -9.34
C LYS A 528 14.37 21.74 -9.14
N HIS A 529 14.32 21.27 -7.89
CA HIS A 529 13.85 19.93 -7.55
C HIS A 529 12.33 19.80 -7.70
N PHE A 530 11.54 20.72 -7.13
CA PHE A 530 10.08 20.67 -7.24
C PHE A 530 9.59 20.82 -8.69
N ALA A 531 10.28 21.62 -9.53
CA ALA A 531 9.98 21.77 -10.95
C ALA A 531 10.22 20.50 -11.78
N ARG A 532 11.02 19.54 -11.30
CA ARG A 532 11.21 18.24 -11.98
C ARG A 532 10.09 17.24 -11.70
N ILE A 533 9.28 17.44 -10.66
CA ILE A 533 8.20 16.50 -10.32
C ILE A 533 7.23 16.32 -11.51
N PRO A 534 6.69 17.36 -12.16
CA PRO A 534 5.90 17.19 -13.39
C PRO A 534 6.70 16.59 -14.56
N ALA A 535 8.02 16.85 -14.61
CA ALA A 535 8.90 16.34 -15.66
C ALA A 535 9.22 14.84 -15.56
N THR A 536 8.80 14.14 -14.51
CA THR A 536 8.81 12.67 -14.47
C THR A 536 7.64 12.04 -15.27
N GLY A 537 6.79 12.86 -15.89
CA GLY A 537 5.61 12.41 -16.63
C GLY A 537 4.38 12.14 -15.77
N VAL A 538 4.47 12.31 -14.43
CA VAL A 538 3.39 12.02 -13.50
C VAL A 538 2.14 12.86 -13.77
N GLN A 539 1.02 12.21 -14.06
CA GLN A 539 -0.27 12.86 -14.28
C GLN A 539 -1.09 13.02 -12.99
N ASN A 540 -0.65 12.41 -11.89
CA ASN A 540 -1.41 12.34 -10.64
C ASN A 540 -1.63 13.73 -10.00
N PRO A 541 -2.89 14.18 -9.81
CA PRO A 541 -3.24 15.46 -9.17
C PRO A 541 -2.57 15.69 -7.80
N ILE A 542 -2.30 14.61 -7.05
CA ILE A 542 -1.67 14.68 -5.72
C ILE A 542 -0.20 15.11 -5.85
N SER A 543 0.51 14.56 -6.83
CA SER A 543 1.92 14.87 -7.11
C SER A 543 2.07 16.26 -7.71
N LEU A 544 1.19 16.61 -8.67
CA LEU A 544 1.21 17.91 -9.35
C LEU A 544 0.84 19.07 -8.40
N SER A 545 -0.19 18.90 -7.56
CA SER A 545 -0.53 19.91 -6.55
C SER A 545 0.55 20.07 -5.48
N ARG A 546 1.23 18.99 -5.07
CA ARG A 546 2.40 19.05 -4.18
C ARG A 546 3.53 19.86 -4.81
N ALA A 547 3.87 19.58 -6.08
CA ALA A 547 4.90 20.34 -6.81
C ALA A 547 4.59 21.84 -6.83
N GLY A 548 3.37 22.23 -7.25
CA GLY A 548 2.95 23.63 -7.29
C GLY A 548 2.93 24.31 -5.91
N TYR A 549 2.42 23.65 -4.87
CA TYR A 549 2.43 24.22 -3.53
C TYR A 549 3.84 24.47 -2.99
N TRP A 550 4.76 23.52 -3.20
CA TRP A 550 6.13 23.62 -2.68
C TRP A 550 7.04 24.52 -3.53
N LEU A 551 6.77 24.66 -4.83
CA LEU A 551 7.27 25.77 -5.65
C LEU A 551 6.79 27.13 -5.08
N GLY A 552 5.52 27.23 -4.68
CA GLY A 552 4.96 28.38 -3.96
C GLY A 552 5.72 28.71 -2.68
N ARG A 553 5.93 27.72 -1.78
CA ARG A 553 6.73 27.88 -0.55
C ARG A 553 8.20 28.24 -0.82
N ALA A 554 8.78 27.80 -1.93
CA ALA A 554 10.15 28.17 -2.32
C ALA A 554 10.23 29.61 -2.85
N ALA A 555 9.28 30.04 -3.67
CA ALA A 555 9.18 31.42 -4.14
C ALA A 555 8.85 32.41 -3.00
N GLU A 556 7.99 32.02 -2.03
CA GLU A 556 7.78 32.75 -0.77
C GLU A 556 9.12 33.01 -0.04
N ALA A 557 9.88 31.95 0.21
CA ALA A 557 11.15 32.01 0.93
C ALA A 557 12.25 32.82 0.21
N ALA A 558 12.12 33.01 -1.11
CA ALA A 558 12.96 33.88 -1.91
C ALA A 558 12.39 35.30 -2.12
N GLY A 559 11.26 35.64 -1.47
CA GLY A 559 10.59 36.94 -1.61
C GLY A 559 9.82 37.17 -2.92
N ARG A 560 9.77 36.19 -3.83
CA ARG A 560 9.24 36.31 -5.19
C ARG A 560 7.72 36.10 -5.20
N ARG A 561 6.99 37.05 -4.61
CA ARG A 561 5.53 36.97 -4.34
C ARG A 561 4.66 36.66 -5.56
N SER A 562 4.98 37.22 -6.74
CA SER A 562 4.23 36.98 -7.99
C SER A 562 4.37 35.53 -8.47
N GLU A 563 5.60 35.01 -8.48
CA GLU A 563 5.90 33.60 -8.80
C GLU A 563 5.23 32.66 -7.79
N ALA A 564 5.28 32.99 -6.49
CA ALA A 564 4.61 32.21 -5.45
C ALA A 564 3.09 32.10 -5.70
N ARG A 565 2.44 33.22 -6.04
CA ARG A 565 1.01 33.25 -6.39
C ARG A 565 0.72 32.36 -7.62
N ALA A 566 1.51 32.48 -8.69
CA ALA A 566 1.34 31.69 -9.90
C ALA A 566 1.54 30.18 -9.67
N HIS A 567 2.45 29.78 -8.79
CA HIS A 567 2.64 28.37 -8.40
C HIS A 567 1.51 27.84 -7.52
N TYR A 568 0.99 28.66 -6.59
CA TYR A 568 -0.22 28.30 -5.86
C TYR A 568 -1.44 28.20 -6.79
N GLU A 569 -1.60 29.07 -7.78
CA GLU A 569 -2.71 29.00 -8.76
C GLU A 569 -2.68 27.71 -9.59
N GLN A 570 -1.49 27.18 -9.89
CA GLN A 570 -1.35 25.88 -10.54
C GLN A 570 -1.80 24.73 -9.62
N ALA A 571 -1.39 24.75 -8.34
CA ALA A 571 -1.81 23.74 -7.37
C ALA A 571 -3.31 23.83 -7.04
N ALA A 572 -3.86 25.04 -6.93
CA ALA A 572 -5.24 25.34 -6.51
C ALA A 572 -6.33 24.88 -7.50
N ARG A 573 -5.95 24.47 -8.72
CA ARG A 573 -6.81 23.79 -9.70
C ARG A 573 -7.24 22.41 -9.20
N TRP A 574 -6.37 21.73 -8.44
CA TRP A 574 -6.61 20.42 -7.88
C TRP A 574 -7.39 20.50 -6.56
N SER A 575 -8.61 21.01 -6.62
CA SER A 575 -9.45 21.36 -5.45
C SER A 575 -9.69 20.21 -4.46
N THR A 576 -9.62 18.96 -4.93
CA THR A 576 -9.83 17.74 -4.13
C THR A 576 -8.54 17.17 -3.50
N ALA A 577 -7.37 17.74 -3.81
CA ALA A 577 -6.08 17.29 -3.28
C ALA A 577 -5.57 18.20 -2.15
N TYR A 578 -5.00 17.61 -1.10
CA TYR A 578 -4.48 18.27 0.11
C TYR A 578 -3.63 19.51 -0.20
N TYR A 579 -2.68 19.40 -1.13
CA TYR A 579 -1.81 20.51 -1.51
C TYR A 579 -2.49 21.55 -2.40
N GLY A 580 -3.51 21.17 -3.16
CA GLY A 580 -4.36 22.12 -3.88
C GLY A 580 -5.26 22.91 -2.93
N GLN A 581 -5.83 22.24 -1.92
CA GLN A 581 -6.60 22.89 -0.85
C GLN A 581 -5.73 23.83 -0.01
N LEU A 582 -4.51 23.43 0.35
CA LEU A 582 -3.53 24.32 0.99
C LEU A 582 -3.17 25.53 0.12
N ALA A 583 -2.97 25.34 -1.19
CA ALA A 583 -2.73 26.44 -2.11
C ALA A 583 -3.94 27.38 -2.24
N ARG A 584 -5.17 26.85 -2.18
CA ARG A 584 -6.40 27.65 -2.15
C ARG A 584 -6.50 28.52 -0.88
N GLY A 585 -6.18 27.96 0.29
CA GLY A 585 -6.05 28.73 1.54
C GLY A 585 -5.04 29.88 1.41
N ARG A 586 -3.83 29.58 0.93
CA ARG A 586 -2.77 30.57 0.66
C ARG A 586 -3.14 31.68 -0.33
N LEU A 587 -4.11 31.44 -1.21
CA LEU A 587 -4.63 32.42 -2.17
C LEU A 587 -5.87 33.19 -1.68
N GLY A 588 -6.41 32.87 -0.50
CA GLY A 588 -7.70 33.39 -0.04
C GLY A 588 -8.91 32.78 -0.76
N LEU A 589 -8.72 31.71 -1.54
CA LEU A 589 -9.79 30.99 -2.25
C LEU A 589 -10.53 30.07 -1.26
N GLY A 590 -11.32 30.68 -0.36
CA GLY A 590 -12.03 30.04 0.76
C GLY A 590 -13.14 29.04 0.39
N GLU A 591 -13.17 28.54 -0.84
CA GLU A 591 -14.15 27.60 -1.36
C GLU A 591 -13.50 26.38 -2.02
N ILE A 592 -14.23 25.27 -2.05
CA ILE A 592 -13.95 24.04 -2.78
C ILE A 592 -15.24 23.60 -3.48
N ALA A 593 -15.16 23.43 -4.80
CA ALA A 593 -16.24 22.86 -5.60
C ALA A 593 -15.94 21.40 -5.97
N LEU A 594 -16.94 20.53 -5.86
CA LEU A 594 -16.99 19.23 -6.51
C LEU A 594 -17.85 19.35 -7.76
N ARG A 595 -17.43 18.74 -8.87
CA ARG A 595 -18.21 18.72 -10.11
C ARG A 595 -19.47 17.86 -9.90
N PRO A 596 -20.66 18.37 -10.29
CA PRO A 596 -21.92 17.66 -10.04
C PRO A 596 -22.01 16.35 -10.86
N PRO A 597 -22.89 15.41 -10.48
CA PRO A 597 -23.13 14.19 -11.26
C PRO A 597 -23.52 14.52 -12.70
N VAL A 598 -22.93 13.81 -13.66
CA VAL A 598 -23.20 14.01 -15.09
C VAL A 598 -24.59 13.49 -15.43
N SER A 599 -25.49 14.38 -15.84
CA SER A 599 -26.82 13.98 -16.31
C SER A 599 -26.73 13.33 -17.71
N LEU A 600 -27.25 12.12 -17.84
CA LEU A 600 -27.31 11.39 -19.12
C LEU A 600 -28.72 11.52 -19.72
N SER A 601 -28.79 11.95 -20.99
CA SER A 601 -30.05 11.93 -21.77
C SER A 601 -30.59 10.50 -21.93
N ALA A 602 -31.88 10.37 -22.23
CA ALA A 602 -32.53 9.07 -22.41
C ALA A 602 -31.79 8.18 -23.42
N ASP A 603 -31.37 8.74 -24.56
CA ASP A 603 -30.66 7.98 -25.60
C ASP A 603 -29.27 7.55 -25.17
N LYS A 604 -28.51 8.44 -24.49
CA LYS A 604 -27.20 8.08 -23.92
C LYS A 604 -27.34 7.00 -22.86
N ARG A 605 -28.35 7.10 -22.00
CA ARG A 605 -28.69 6.11 -20.97
C ARG A 605 -29.07 4.76 -21.59
N ALA A 606 -29.86 4.75 -22.67
CA ALA A 606 -30.21 3.55 -23.42
C ALA A 606 -29.02 2.93 -24.19
N ALA A 607 -28.10 3.76 -24.69
CA ALA A 607 -26.87 3.30 -25.35
C ALA A 607 -25.90 2.64 -24.36
N VAL A 608 -25.57 3.31 -23.24
CA VAL A 608 -24.64 2.74 -22.25
C VAL A 608 -25.20 1.49 -21.55
N ALA A 609 -26.52 1.41 -21.34
CA ALA A 609 -27.21 0.21 -20.86
C ALA A 609 -27.14 -0.99 -21.84
N ARG A 610 -26.64 -0.79 -23.07
CA ARG A 610 -26.35 -1.88 -24.03
C ARG A 610 -24.87 -2.27 -24.09
N LEU A 611 -23.96 -1.61 -23.38
CA LEU A 611 -22.55 -1.99 -23.38
C LEU A 611 -22.34 -3.32 -22.64
N GLU A 612 -21.49 -4.20 -23.16
CA GLU A 612 -21.23 -5.53 -22.59
C GLU A 612 -20.78 -5.45 -21.13
N VAL A 613 -19.84 -4.54 -20.83
CA VAL A 613 -19.32 -4.34 -19.47
C VAL A 613 -20.39 -3.86 -18.49
N VAL A 614 -21.33 -3.02 -18.94
CA VAL A 614 -22.42 -2.48 -18.12
C VAL A 614 -23.44 -3.58 -17.81
N ARG A 615 -23.95 -4.27 -18.84
CA ARG A 615 -24.88 -5.39 -18.66
C ARG A 615 -24.27 -6.57 -17.89
N ALA A 616 -22.98 -6.84 -18.06
CA ALA A 616 -22.29 -7.88 -17.29
C ALA A 616 -22.29 -7.57 -15.79
N VAL A 617 -22.13 -6.30 -15.39
CA VAL A 617 -22.23 -5.87 -13.99
C VAL A 617 -23.67 -5.94 -13.47
N GLU A 618 -24.68 -5.61 -14.29
CA GLU A 618 -26.09 -5.82 -13.91
C GLU A 618 -26.41 -7.30 -13.69
N ILE A 619 -25.92 -8.21 -14.57
CA ILE A 619 -26.02 -9.66 -14.36
C ILE A 619 -25.36 -10.08 -13.04
N LEU A 620 -24.13 -9.63 -12.78
CA LEU A 620 -23.40 -9.96 -11.55
C LEU A 620 -24.13 -9.48 -10.28
N TYR A 621 -24.70 -8.28 -10.26
CA TYR A 621 -25.51 -7.82 -9.13
C TYR A 621 -26.82 -8.59 -8.99
N ALA A 622 -27.51 -8.95 -10.09
CA ALA A 622 -28.72 -9.77 -10.06
C ALA A 622 -28.49 -11.17 -9.45
N ILE A 623 -27.25 -11.67 -9.46
CA ILE A 623 -26.85 -12.93 -8.82
C ILE A 623 -26.05 -12.75 -7.51
N ASP A 624 -25.92 -11.52 -6.98
CA ASP A 624 -25.15 -11.12 -5.80
C ASP A 624 -23.63 -11.43 -5.85
N GLU A 625 -23.05 -11.52 -7.05
CA GLU A 625 -21.62 -11.80 -7.27
C GLU A 625 -20.75 -10.55 -7.21
N ARG A 626 -20.94 -9.73 -6.17
CA ARG A 626 -20.34 -8.39 -5.97
C ARG A 626 -18.82 -8.35 -6.07
N ASP A 627 -18.13 -9.37 -5.54
CA ASP A 627 -16.66 -9.43 -5.59
C ASP A 627 -16.13 -9.67 -7.04
N LEU A 628 -16.98 -10.07 -8.00
CA LEU A 628 -16.66 -10.10 -9.44
C LEU A 628 -17.00 -8.79 -10.18
N VAL A 629 -17.77 -7.87 -9.59
CA VAL A 629 -17.99 -6.53 -10.15
C VAL A 629 -16.72 -5.68 -10.05
N ILE A 630 -15.92 -5.89 -8.99
CA ILE A 630 -14.71 -5.10 -8.71
C ILE A 630 -13.70 -5.06 -9.88
N PRO A 631 -13.38 -6.18 -10.57
CA PRO A 631 -12.63 -6.15 -11.83
C PRO A 631 -13.25 -5.28 -12.93
N PHE A 632 -14.57 -5.39 -13.20
CA PHE A 632 -15.23 -4.58 -14.24
C PHE A 632 -15.06 -3.08 -13.97
N VAL A 633 -15.34 -2.65 -12.75
CA VAL A 633 -15.31 -1.22 -12.39
C VAL A 633 -13.88 -0.67 -12.28
N ALA A 634 -12.91 -1.51 -11.93
CA ALA A 634 -11.49 -1.14 -11.90
C ALA A 634 -10.91 -1.01 -13.31
N ASP A 635 -10.98 -2.07 -14.13
CA ASP A 635 -10.43 -2.08 -15.49
C ASP A 635 -11.14 -1.04 -16.40
N LEU A 636 -12.44 -0.76 -16.20
CA LEU A 636 -13.14 0.28 -16.97
C LEU A 636 -12.63 1.69 -16.63
N ALA A 637 -12.56 2.04 -15.34
CA ALA A 637 -12.15 3.39 -14.91
C ALA A 637 -10.65 3.68 -15.13
N ASP A 638 -9.84 2.64 -15.24
CA ASP A 638 -8.43 2.69 -15.61
C ASP A 638 -8.23 3.02 -17.12
N ARG A 639 -9.10 2.49 -18.00
CA ARG A 639 -8.87 2.47 -19.45
C ARG A 639 -9.79 3.32 -20.31
N THR A 640 -10.94 3.77 -19.82
CA THR A 640 -11.89 4.57 -20.62
C THR A 640 -11.93 6.04 -20.21
N THR A 641 -12.06 6.91 -21.20
CA THR A 641 -12.49 8.30 -21.02
C THR A 641 -13.99 8.50 -21.26
N ASP A 642 -14.76 7.42 -21.51
CA ASP A 642 -16.22 7.48 -21.62
C ASP A 642 -16.89 7.76 -20.27
N VAL A 643 -17.09 9.06 -20.02
CA VAL A 643 -17.79 9.59 -18.85
C VAL A 643 -19.22 9.04 -18.73
N ALA A 644 -19.90 8.69 -19.83
CA ALA A 644 -21.27 8.17 -19.77
C ALA A 644 -21.28 6.70 -19.32
N ALA A 645 -20.39 5.85 -19.85
CA ALA A 645 -20.22 4.48 -19.38
C ALA A 645 -19.82 4.43 -17.90
N LEU A 646 -18.87 5.28 -17.48
CA LEU A 646 -18.43 5.39 -16.08
C LEU A 646 -19.54 5.89 -15.15
N THR A 647 -20.34 6.86 -15.59
CA THR A 647 -21.49 7.37 -14.82
C THR A 647 -22.55 6.30 -14.64
N ALA A 648 -22.96 5.61 -15.71
CA ALA A 648 -23.94 4.53 -15.62
C ALA A 648 -23.46 3.38 -14.73
N MET A 649 -22.18 3.02 -14.81
CA MET A 649 -21.57 2.01 -13.94
C MET A 649 -21.61 2.42 -12.45
N ALA A 650 -21.35 3.69 -12.15
CA ALA A 650 -21.43 4.23 -10.79
C ALA A 650 -22.89 4.31 -10.28
N GLU A 651 -23.85 4.66 -11.13
CA GLU A 651 -25.28 4.63 -10.81
C GLU A 651 -25.76 3.19 -10.53
N ILE A 652 -25.33 2.19 -11.30
CA ILE A 652 -25.67 0.78 -11.06
C ILE A 652 -25.14 0.34 -9.70
N ALA A 653 -23.85 0.57 -9.42
CA ALA A 653 -23.25 0.24 -8.14
C ALA A 653 -23.96 0.94 -6.96
N ALA A 654 -24.38 2.20 -7.13
CA ALA A 654 -25.12 2.95 -6.12
C ALA A 654 -26.51 2.35 -5.86
N ARG A 655 -27.24 1.88 -6.88
CA ARG A 655 -28.55 1.20 -6.72
C ARG A 655 -28.47 -0.13 -5.95
N HIS A 656 -27.29 -0.70 -5.80
CA HIS A 656 -27.06 -1.95 -5.07
C HIS A 656 -26.33 -1.75 -3.72
N ASP A 657 -26.28 -0.52 -3.20
CA ASP A 657 -25.55 -0.13 -1.98
C ASP A 657 -24.04 -0.43 -2.00
N ASP A 658 -23.43 -0.54 -3.19
CA ASP A 658 -22.02 -0.91 -3.36
C ASP A 658 -21.11 0.32 -3.37
N ALA A 659 -20.99 0.97 -2.22
CA ALA A 659 -20.13 2.12 -2.01
C ALA A 659 -18.65 1.87 -2.36
N ARG A 660 -18.19 0.60 -2.29
CA ARG A 660 -16.84 0.17 -2.68
C ARG A 660 -16.65 0.29 -4.20
N ALA A 661 -17.59 -0.23 -4.98
CA ALA A 661 -17.57 -0.10 -6.43
C ALA A 661 -17.74 1.37 -6.87
N VAL A 662 -18.67 2.13 -6.27
CA VAL A 662 -18.85 3.57 -6.57
C VAL A 662 -17.56 4.36 -6.32
N LEU A 663 -16.94 4.18 -5.14
CA LEU A 663 -15.67 4.81 -4.78
C LEU A 663 -14.55 4.45 -5.77
N LEU A 664 -14.47 3.20 -6.19
CA LEU A 664 -13.38 2.72 -7.05
C LEU A 664 -13.44 3.34 -8.46
N ILE A 665 -14.64 3.46 -9.04
CA ILE A 665 -14.87 4.18 -10.29
C ILE A 665 -14.48 5.64 -10.11
N GLY A 666 -15.11 6.32 -9.15
CA GLY A 666 -14.99 7.76 -9.00
C GLY A 666 -13.59 8.22 -8.61
N LYS A 667 -12.89 7.49 -7.73
CA LYS A 667 -11.50 7.80 -7.34
C LYS A 667 -10.54 7.72 -8.52
N THR A 668 -10.69 6.69 -9.36
CA THR A 668 -9.83 6.47 -10.54
C THR A 668 -10.14 7.50 -11.62
N ALA A 669 -11.42 7.68 -11.95
CA ALA A 669 -11.89 8.69 -12.90
C ALA A 669 -11.48 10.12 -12.49
N LEU A 670 -11.60 10.50 -11.21
CA LEU A 670 -11.14 11.79 -10.68
C LEU A 670 -9.61 11.94 -10.77
N GLY A 671 -8.85 10.87 -10.51
CA GLY A 671 -7.40 10.84 -10.74
C GLY A 671 -7.02 11.09 -12.20
N ASN A 672 -7.84 10.55 -13.12
CA ASN A 672 -7.76 10.75 -14.57
C ASN A 672 -8.45 12.05 -15.05
N GLY A 673 -8.73 13.00 -14.14
CA GLY A 673 -9.33 14.31 -14.46
C GLY A 673 -10.82 14.30 -14.82
N LEU A 674 -11.46 13.15 -14.97
CA LEU A 674 -12.86 13.00 -15.40
C LEU A 674 -13.86 13.45 -14.31
N PRO A 675 -15.04 13.98 -14.67
CA PRO A 675 -15.99 14.63 -13.74
C PRO A 675 -16.86 13.62 -12.95
N LEU A 676 -16.22 12.75 -12.17
CA LEU A 676 -16.87 11.76 -11.31
C LEU A 676 -16.63 12.01 -9.81
N ASP A 677 -16.43 13.27 -9.45
CA ASP A 677 -16.17 13.75 -8.08
C ASP A 677 -17.20 13.21 -7.08
N HIS A 678 -18.49 13.16 -7.46
CA HIS A 678 -19.55 12.62 -6.60
C HIS A 678 -19.46 11.09 -6.40
N ALA A 679 -18.91 10.34 -7.36
CA ALA A 679 -18.61 8.92 -7.16
C ALA A 679 -17.32 8.74 -6.32
N ALA A 680 -16.38 9.70 -6.36
CA ALA A 680 -15.12 9.64 -5.61
C ALA A 680 -15.29 9.82 -4.09
N PHE A 681 -16.46 10.29 -3.64
CA PHE A 681 -16.81 10.55 -2.23
C PHE A 681 -18.22 10.05 -1.91
N PRO A 682 -18.52 8.73 -1.99
CA PRO A 682 -19.88 8.22 -1.87
C PRO A 682 -20.44 8.38 -0.45
N THR A 683 -21.72 8.76 -0.36
CA THR A 683 -22.46 9.05 0.87
C THR A 683 -23.36 7.89 1.33
N ILE A 684 -23.25 6.73 0.68
CA ILE A 684 -23.97 5.47 0.98
C ILE A 684 -23.07 4.44 1.70
N GLY A 685 -21.84 4.82 2.07
CA GLY A 685 -20.79 3.90 2.50
C GLY A 685 -20.88 3.39 3.93
N LEU A 686 -21.59 4.09 4.82
CA LEU A 686 -21.72 3.73 6.24
C LEU A 686 -23.19 3.64 6.65
N PRO A 687 -23.57 2.69 7.51
CA PRO A 687 -24.89 2.65 8.11
C PRO A 687 -25.12 3.82 9.06
N ARG A 688 -26.38 4.12 9.38
CA ARG A 688 -26.71 4.95 10.55
C ARG A 688 -26.28 4.23 11.82
N TYR A 689 -25.74 4.98 12.79
CA TYR A 689 -25.28 4.48 14.08
C TYR A 689 -25.50 5.55 15.15
N SER A 690 -25.63 5.13 16.41
CA SER A 690 -25.58 6.04 17.57
C SER A 690 -24.15 6.06 18.15
N PRO A 691 -23.54 7.23 18.40
CA PRO A 691 -22.25 7.32 19.09
C PRO A 691 -22.26 6.62 20.45
N ILE A 692 -21.11 6.06 20.84
CA ILE A 692 -20.88 5.47 22.18
C ILE A 692 -19.79 6.20 22.98
N GLY A 693 -19.13 7.18 22.36
CA GLY A 693 -18.11 8.05 22.94
C GLY A 693 -18.28 9.49 22.41
N PRO A 694 -17.25 10.36 22.53
CA PRO A 694 -17.31 11.73 22.02
C PRO A 694 -17.75 11.77 20.56
N GLU A 695 -18.69 12.66 20.22
CA GLU A 695 -19.23 12.73 18.87
C GLU A 695 -18.16 13.16 17.85
N VAL A 696 -18.25 12.60 16.65
CA VAL A 696 -17.35 12.90 15.54
C VAL A 696 -18.15 13.38 14.35
N GLU A 697 -17.71 14.49 13.77
CA GLU A 697 -18.24 15.06 12.53
C GLU A 697 -18.37 13.97 11.43
N PRO A 698 -19.56 13.74 10.83
CA PRO A 698 -19.78 12.64 9.89
C PRO A 698 -18.80 12.61 8.70
N ALA A 699 -18.33 13.78 8.26
CA ALA A 699 -17.34 13.90 7.19
C ALA A 699 -15.99 13.23 7.53
N ILE A 700 -15.58 13.23 8.80
CA ILE A 700 -14.35 12.57 9.25
C ILE A 700 -14.55 11.06 9.31
N VAL A 701 -15.68 10.59 9.82
CA VAL A 701 -15.99 9.15 9.90
C VAL A 701 -16.05 8.54 8.49
N TYR A 702 -16.63 9.26 7.53
CA TYR A 702 -16.60 8.90 6.10
C TYR A 702 -15.19 9.00 5.48
N ALA A 703 -14.41 10.04 5.79
CA ALA A 703 -13.04 10.18 5.31
C ALA A 703 -12.11 9.07 5.79
N ILE A 704 -12.27 8.63 7.05
CA ILE A 704 -11.56 7.51 7.67
C ILE A 704 -11.98 6.19 6.97
N ALA A 705 -13.27 5.87 6.91
CA ALA A 705 -13.71 4.62 6.29
C ALA A 705 -13.38 4.52 4.79
N ARG A 706 -13.37 5.64 4.06
CA ARG A 706 -12.86 5.74 2.68
C ARG A 706 -11.38 5.34 2.59
N GLN A 707 -10.58 5.74 3.56
CA GLN A 707 -9.12 5.52 3.59
C GLN A 707 -8.74 4.14 4.15
N GLU A 708 -9.48 3.64 5.15
CA GLU A 708 -9.20 2.38 5.86
C GLU A 708 -9.67 1.13 5.10
N SER A 709 -10.86 1.17 4.52
CA SER A 709 -11.49 -0.02 3.92
C SER A 709 -12.00 0.17 2.50
N ALA A 710 -11.95 1.40 1.96
CA ALA A 710 -12.68 1.77 0.75
C ALA A 710 -14.17 1.36 0.81
N PHE A 711 -14.79 1.51 2.00
CA PHE A 711 -16.15 1.05 2.34
C PHE A 711 -16.42 -0.45 2.20
N ASN A 712 -15.38 -1.30 2.14
CA ASN A 712 -15.54 -2.75 2.17
C ASN A 712 -15.65 -3.28 3.62
N PRO A 713 -16.83 -3.74 4.08
CA PRO A 713 -17.00 -4.24 5.45
C PRO A 713 -16.26 -5.57 5.72
N LYS A 714 -15.82 -6.29 4.67
CA LYS A 714 -15.08 -7.55 4.79
C LYS A 714 -13.55 -7.36 4.93
N THR A 715 -13.06 -6.12 5.04
CA THR A 715 -11.61 -5.83 5.04
C THR A 715 -10.93 -6.32 6.31
N VAL A 716 -9.81 -7.02 6.14
CA VAL A 716 -8.92 -7.48 7.22
C VAL A 716 -7.49 -7.14 6.84
N SER A 717 -6.80 -6.31 7.64
CA SER A 717 -5.38 -6.01 7.45
C SER A 717 -4.48 -7.15 7.95
N THR A 718 -3.22 -7.21 7.52
CA THR A 718 -2.25 -8.18 8.08
C THR A 718 -1.89 -7.88 9.55
N ALA A 719 -2.16 -6.67 10.03
CA ALA A 719 -2.11 -6.31 11.44
C ALA A 719 -3.39 -6.72 12.22
N ASN A 720 -4.30 -7.49 11.58
CA ASN A 720 -5.58 -7.94 12.12
C ASN A 720 -6.51 -6.79 12.55
N ALA A 721 -6.49 -5.69 11.77
CA ALA A 721 -7.48 -4.62 11.85
C ALA A 721 -8.73 -5.02 11.02
N LEU A 722 -9.93 -4.66 11.47
CA LEU A 722 -11.18 -5.28 10.99
C LEU A 722 -12.24 -4.26 10.54
N GLY A 723 -12.94 -4.59 9.45
CA GLY A 723 -14.16 -3.94 9.00
C GLY A 723 -13.99 -2.55 8.39
N LEU A 724 -15.09 -1.77 8.36
CA LEU A 724 -15.21 -0.48 7.68
C LEU A 724 -14.22 0.59 8.16
N MET A 725 -13.94 0.63 9.47
CA MET A 725 -13.02 1.59 10.10
C MET A 725 -11.70 0.94 10.57
N GLN A 726 -11.42 -0.30 10.15
CA GLN A 726 -10.20 -1.05 10.52
C GLN A 726 -9.90 -1.02 12.03
N VAL A 727 -10.91 -1.34 12.85
CA VAL A 727 -10.76 -1.41 14.30
C VAL A 727 -9.92 -2.65 14.66
N THR A 728 -8.83 -2.47 15.42
CA THR A 728 -8.06 -3.62 15.93
C THR A 728 -8.76 -4.24 17.15
N PRO A 729 -8.62 -5.56 17.41
CA PRO A 729 -9.16 -6.17 18.62
C PRO A 729 -8.59 -5.60 19.93
N ALA A 730 -7.40 -4.99 19.90
CA ALA A 730 -6.82 -4.30 21.05
C ALA A 730 -7.56 -2.98 21.33
N ALA A 731 -7.73 -2.14 20.30
CA ALA A 731 -8.49 -0.90 20.39
C ALA A 731 -9.96 -1.15 20.76
N GLY A 732 -10.62 -2.10 20.08
CA GLY A 732 -12.01 -2.46 20.38
C GLY A 732 -12.23 -2.91 21.82
N ARG A 733 -11.27 -3.64 22.44
CA ARG A 733 -11.32 -3.97 23.88
C ARG A 733 -11.13 -2.74 24.78
N TYR A 734 -10.24 -1.83 24.41
CA TYR A 734 -10.02 -0.58 25.13
C TYR A 734 -11.26 0.33 25.09
N ILE A 735 -11.87 0.53 23.92
CA ILE A 735 -13.09 1.33 23.74
C ILE A 735 -14.28 0.68 24.44
N ALA A 736 -14.47 -0.63 24.29
CA ALA A 736 -15.49 -1.39 25.03
C ALA A 736 -15.38 -1.15 26.55
N LYS A 737 -14.16 -1.22 27.11
CA LYS A 737 -13.90 -0.93 28.53
C LYS A 737 -14.13 0.54 28.89
N LYS A 738 -13.65 1.52 28.09
CA LYS A 738 -13.81 2.96 28.37
C LYS A 738 -15.29 3.36 28.40
N HIS A 739 -16.12 2.76 27.55
CA HIS A 739 -17.51 3.16 27.33
C HIS A 739 -18.55 2.17 27.90
N GLY A 740 -18.13 1.17 28.67
CA GLY A 740 -19.03 0.25 29.38
C GLY A 740 -19.84 -0.71 28.49
N VAL A 741 -19.44 -0.91 27.23
CA VAL A 741 -20.17 -1.75 26.26
C VAL A 741 -19.48 -3.12 26.04
N PRO A 742 -20.22 -4.18 25.66
CA PRO A 742 -19.61 -5.49 25.40
C PRO A 742 -18.63 -5.49 24.21
N PHE A 743 -17.51 -6.22 24.36
CA PHE A 743 -16.57 -6.49 23.27
C PHE A 743 -16.90 -7.81 22.54
N ASP A 744 -17.04 -7.77 21.21
CA ASP A 744 -17.12 -8.95 20.34
C ASP A 744 -16.29 -8.73 19.06
N GLN A 745 -15.21 -9.51 18.91
CA GLN A 745 -14.33 -9.45 17.75
C GLN A 745 -15.00 -9.91 16.45
N LYS A 746 -16.01 -10.79 16.50
CA LYS A 746 -16.73 -11.25 15.29
C LYS A 746 -17.63 -10.15 14.74
N ARG A 747 -18.28 -9.38 15.62
CA ARG A 747 -19.09 -8.23 15.22
C ARG A 747 -18.28 -7.15 14.51
N LEU A 748 -16.99 -6.98 14.82
CA LEU A 748 -16.13 -6.05 14.06
C LEU A 748 -16.04 -6.36 12.55
N LEU A 749 -16.33 -7.59 12.10
CA LEU A 749 -16.31 -7.97 10.68
C LEU A 749 -17.72 -8.20 10.07
N HIS A 750 -18.71 -8.55 10.90
CA HIS A 750 -20.05 -8.94 10.45
C HIS A 750 -21.17 -7.96 10.81
N ASP A 751 -20.91 -7.01 11.71
CA ASP A 751 -21.86 -5.97 12.13
C ASP A 751 -21.29 -4.60 11.75
N LYS A 752 -21.82 -4.05 10.65
CA LYS A 752 -21.39 -2.74 10.10
C LYS A 752 -21.58 -1.61 11.13
N VAL A 753 -22.64 -1.65 11.93
CA VAL A 753 -22.98 -0.60 12.89
C VAL A 753 -21.99 -0.63 14.05
N TYR A 754 -21.76 -1.81 14.62
CA TYR A 754 -20.81 -2.00 15.73
C TYR A 754 -19.37 -1.64 15.36
N ASN A 755 -18.94 -1.98 14.14
CA ASN A 755 -17.61 -1.58 13.65
C ASN A 755 -17.46 -0.05 13.59
N VAL A 756 -18.46 0.66 13.07
CA VAL A 756 -18.45 2.13 12.99
C VAL A 756 -18.55 2.77 14.36
N GLN A 757 -19.38 2.24 15.27
CA GLN A 757 -19.45 2.72 16.66
C GLN A 757 -18.09 2.66 17.37
N MET A 758 -17.36 1.55 17.22
CA MET A 758 -16.04 1.38 17.83
C MET A 758 -14.98 2.32 17.23
N GLY A 759 -14.91 2.42 15.89
CA GLY A 759 -13.96 3.31 15.22
C GLY A 759 -14.25 4.79 15.47
N ALA A 760 -15.53 5.19 15.47
CA ALA A 760 -15.93 6.56 15.77
C ALA A 760 -15.60 6.94 17.23
N ALA A 761 -15.77 6.05 18.19
CA ALA A 761 -15.42 6.33 19.60
C ALA A 761 -13.90 6.36 19.85
N GLU A 762 -13.11 5.55 19.16
CA GLU A 762 -11.64 5.66 19.16
C GLU A 762 -11.16 6.99 18.58
N LEU A 763 -11.74 7.38 17.44
CA LEU A 763 -11.46 8.64 16.76
C LEU A 763 -11.86 9.86 17.59
N GLY A 764 -13.08 9.88 18.15
CA GLY A 764 -13.56 10.94 19.04
C GLY A 764 -12.71 11.07 20.29
N GLY A 765 -12.35 9.93 20.92
CA GLY A 765 -11.41 9.91 22.03
C GLY A 765 -9.99 10.35 21.67
N ASN A 766 -9.55 10.21 20.42
CA ASN A 766 -8.27 10.75 19.92
C ASN A 766 -8.36 12.27 19.70
N ILE A 767 -9.45 12.77 19.10
CA ILE A 767 -9.71 14.21 18.91
C ILE A 767 -9.73 14.91 20.27
N GLU A 768 -10.51 14.39 21.22
CA GLU A 768 -10.55 14.81 22.64
C GLU A 768 -9.15 14.92 23.25
N ALA A 769 -8.35 13.84 23.15
CA ALA A 769 -7.04 13.76 23.79
C ALA A 769 -5.96 14.70 23.23
N TYR A 770 -6.15 15.28 22.04
CA TYR A 770 -5.25 16.29 21.45
C TYR A 770 -5.87 17.69 21.39
N ASN A 771 -6.80 18.01 22.31
CA ASN A 771 -7.49 19.29 22.38
C ASN A 771 -8.26 19.66 21.10
N GLY A 772 -8.74 18.67 20.35
CA GLY A 772 -9.41 18.85 19.07
C GLY A 772 -8.50 18.85 17.84
N SER A 773 -7.18 18.63 17.98
CA SER A 773 -6.26 18.66 16.83
C SER A 773 -6.43 17.47 15.88
N TYR A 774 -6.87 17.75 14.66
CA TYR A 774 -7.19 16.74 13.65
C TYR A 774 -5.94 15.99 13.16
N ILE A 775 -4.84 16.69 12.87
CA ILE A 775 -3.60 16.05 12.40
C ILE A 775 -2.98 15.10 13.44
N LEU A 776 -3.03 15.47 14.73
CA LEU A 776 -2.57 14.62 15.82
C LEU A 776 -3.51 13.42 16.03
N ALA A 777 -4.83 13.63 15.97
CA ALA A 777 -5.82 12.58 16.11
C ALA A 777 -5.78 11.54 14.98
N PHE A 778 -5.62 11.98 13.72
CA PHE A 778 -5.51 11.09 12.56
C PHE A 778 -4.17 10.35 12.55
N ALA A 779 -3.06 11.01 12.90
CA ALA A 779 -1.78 10.35 13.10
C ALA A 779 -1.85 9.29 14.21
N ALA A 780 -2.58 9.57 15.30
CA ALA A 780 -2.75 8.63 16.41
C ALA A 780 -3.68 7.46 16.11
N TYR A 781 -4.62 7.61 15.17
CA TYR A 781 -5.47 6.51 14.71
C TYR A 781 -4.66 5.48 13.91
N ASN A 782 -3.81 5.92 12.97
CA ASN A 782 -3.00 5.01 12.15
C ASN A 782 -1.70 4.53 12.84
N ALA A 783 -0.99 5.38 13.58
CA ALA A 783 0.31 5.03 14.18
C ALA A 783 0.29 4.82 15.72
N GLY A 784 -0.85 5.04 16.37
CA GLY A 784 -0.98 4.98 17.82
C GLY A 784 -0.48 6.23 18.55
N ARG A 785 -1.09 6.52 19.72
CA ARG A 785 -0.79 7.73 20.52
C ARG A 785 0.69 7.85 20.94
N GLY A 786 1.35 6.72 21.21
CA GLY A 786 2.78 6.70 21.58
C GLY A 786 3.67 7.32 20.51
N ARG A 787 3.44 7.00 19.23
CA ARG A 787 4.19 7.57 18.11
C ARG A 787 3.93 9.07 17.95
N VAL A 788 2.70 9.51 18.12
CA VAL A 788 2.37 10.94 18.07
C VAL A 788 3.05 11.72 19.19
N LYS A 789 3.13 11.16 20.41
CA LYS A 789 3.92 11.74 21.50
C LYS A 789 5.42 11.83 21.13
N GLU A 790 6.03 10.75 20.65
CA GLU A 790 7.43 10.76 20.18
C GLU A 790 7.67 11.84 19.11
N TRP A 791 6.70 12.08 18.22
CA TRP A 791 6.83 13.04 17.12
C TRP A 791 6.63 14.49 17.58
N ILE A 792 5.76 14.75 18.58
CA ILE A 792 5.67 16.04 19.25
C ILE A 792 7.01 16.36 19.95
N GLU A 793 7.54 15.42 20.74
CA GLU A 793 8.80 15.58 21.47
C GLU A 793 10.01 15.82 20.54
N ARG A 794 10.00 15.27 19.32
CA ARG A 794 11.12 15.36 18.37
C ARG A 794 10.99 16.48 17.33
N PHE A 795 9.78 16.98 17.08
CA PHE A 795 9.51 17.95 16.01
C PHE A 795 8.80 19.25 16.44
N GLY A 796 8.44 19.37 17.72
CA GLY A 796 7.54 20.41 18.23
C GLY A 796 6.08 19.96 18.14
N ASP A 797 5.21 20.61 18.93
CA ASP A 797 3.77 20.40 18.88
C ASP A 797 3.16 21.26 17.76
N PRO A 798 2.48 20.70 16.74
CA PRO A 798 1.92 21.47 15.63
C PRO A 798 0.68 22.28 16.03
N ARG A 799 0.29 22.25 17.31
CA ARG A 799 -0.69 23.15 17.93
C ARG A 799 -0.06 24.48 18.39
N ASP A 800 1.27 24.56 18.48
CA ASP A 800 2.01 25.79 18.71
C ASP A 800 2.06 26.63 17.42
N PRO A 801 1.64 27.91 17.42
CA PRO A 801 1.75 28.80 16.25
C PRO A 801 3.17 28.94 15.67
N GLY A 802 4.22 28.65 16.44
CA GLY A 802 5.62 28.61 16.00
C GLY A 802 5.99 27.38 15.15
N VAL A 803 5.14 26.35 15.08
CA VAL A 803 5.38 25.11 14.32
C VAL A 803 4.52 25.09 13.06
N ASP A 804 5.14 25.11 11.87
CA ASP A 804 4.40 24.95 10.61
C ASP A 804 3.81 23.53 10.52
N ALA A 805 2.49 23.43 10.69
CA ALA A 805 1.75 22.17 10.68
C ALA A 805 1.89 21.36 9.38
N VAL A 806 2.17 21.99 8.23
CA VAL A 806 2.40 21.29 6.95
C VAL A 806 3.78 20.64 6.94
N ASP A 807 4.79 21.35 7.45
CA ASP A 807 6.14 20.78 7.66
C ASP A 807 6.16 19.71 8.76
N TRP A 808 5.36 19.84 9.80
CA TRP A 808 5.19 18.79 10.80
C TRP A 808 4.61 17.51 10.20
N VAL A 809 3.58 17.62 9.35
CA VAL A 809 3.02 16.48 8.61
C VAL A 809 4.06 15.85 7.66
N GLU A 810 4.93 16.64 7.02
CA GLU A 810 6.03 16.10 6.20
C GLU A 810 7.16 15.44 7.02
N ARG A 811 7.40 15.93 8.25
CA ARG A 811 8.33 15.34 9.22
C ARG A 811 7.92 13.96 9.74
N ILE A 812 6.62 13.59 9.70
CA ILE A 812 6.13 12.24 10.06
C ILE A 812 6.99 11.16 9.36
N PRO A 813 7.75 10.31 10.10
CA PRO A 813 8.71 9.40 9.50
C PRO A 813 8.08 8.25 8.71
N PHE A 814 6.89 7.82 9.12
CA PHE A 814 6.14 6.77 8.45
C PHE A 814 5.44 7.34 7.22
N SER A 815 5.88 6.93 6.03
CA SER A 815 5.30 7.38 4.76
C SER A 815 3.81 7.06 4.64
N GLU A 816 3.36 5.95 5.24
CA GLU A 816 1.95 5.60 5.37
C GLU A 816 1.18 6.64 6.19
N THR A 817 1.56 6.87 7.44
CA THR A 817 0.89 7.81 8.35
C THR A 817 0.89 9.24 7.83
N ARG A 818 2.00 9.69 7.21
CA ARG A 818 2.07 10.99 6.54
C ARG A 818 1.01 11.11 5.44
N ASN A 819 0.98 10.13 4.53
CA ASN A 819 0.02 10.12 3.43
C ASN A 819 -1.42 10.02 3.95
N TYR A 820 -1.65 9.20 4.98
CA TYR A 820 -2.93 8.97 5.66
C TYR A 820 -3.52 10.27 6.23
N VAL A 821 -2.73 11.05 7.00
CA VAL A 821 -3.15 12.36 7.51
C VAL A 821 -3.53 13.30 6.36
N GLN A 822 -2.69 13.40 5.32
CA GLN A 822 -3.00 14.23 4.14
C GLN A 822 -4.28 13.77 3.42
N ARG A 823 -4.48 12.46 3.25
CA ARG A 823 -5.68 11.89 2.61
C ARG A 823 -6.95 12.16 3.41
N ILE A 824 -6.91 12.14 4.74
CA ILE A 824 -8.11 12.42 5.55
C ILE A 824 -8.41 13.92 5.55
N MET A 825 -7.40 14.78 5.72
CA MET A 825 -7.57 16.23 5.70
C MET A 825 -8.23 16.72 4.40
N GLU A 826 -7.87 16.17 3.24
CA GLU A 826 -8.52 16.51 1.96
C GLU A 826 -9.94 15.91 1.81
N ASN A 827 -10.13 14.67 2.26
CA ASN A 827 -11.41 13.96 2.19
C ASN A 827 -12.47 14.60 3.08
N VAL A 828 -12.09 15.14 4.24
CA VAL A 828 -13.01 15.83 5.18
C VAL A 828 -13.66 17.04 4.49
N GLN A 829 -12.89 17.86 3.76
CA GLN A 829 -13.46 19.01 3.03
C GLN A 829 -14.44 18.54 1.95
N ALA A 830 -14.07 17.50 1.19
CA ALA A 830 -14.95 16.93 0.18
C ALA A 830 -16.25 16.35 0.77
N TYR A 831 -16.17 15.68 1.92
CA TYR A 831 -17.36 15.13 2.58
C TYR A 831 -18.25 16.19 3.23
N ARG A 832 -17.71 17.32 3.71
CA ARG A 832 -18.52 18.46 4.19
C ARG A 832 -19.46 18.99 3.10
N ILE A 833 -18.94 19.22 1.89
CA ILE A 833 -19.73 19.61 0.71
C ILE A 833 -20.82 18.57 0.45
N ARG A 834 -20.46 17.28 0.48
CA ARG A 834 -21.37 16.15 0.22
C ARG A 834 -22.44 15.92 1.27
N PHE A 835 -22.30 16.51 2.45
CA PHE A 835 -23.32 16.56 3.50
C PHE A 835 -24.00 17.93 3.64
N GLY A 836 -23.84 18.82 2.65
CA GLY A 836 -24.56 20.09 2.58
C GLY A 836 -23.93 21.25 3.34
N GLY A 837 -22.70 21.12 3.84
CA GLY A 837 -21.95 22.18 4.54
C GLY A 837 -21.48 23.36 3.65
N GLY A 838 -22.12 23.58 2.51
CA GLY A 838 -21.72 24.55 1.50
C GLY A 838 -20.42 24.22 0.79
N SER A 839 -19.88 25.22 0.10
CA SER A 839 -18.60 25.20 -0.60
C SER A 839 -17.38 25.50 0.29
N ARG A 840 -17.58 25.93 1.54
CA ARG A 840 -16.53 26.57 2.35
C ARG A 840 -15.36 25.62 2.67
N LEU A 841 -14.15 26.05 2.31
CA LEU A 841 -12.90 25.36 2.62
C LEU A 841 -12.42 25.74 4.03
N LEU A 842 -12.10 24.76 4.87
CA LEU A 842 -11.69 24.97 6.27
C LEU A 842 -10.30 24.41 6.61
N ILE A 843 -9.56 23.88 5.61
CA ILE A 843 -8.31 23.12 5.84
C ILE A 843 -7.28 23.83 6.71
N GLU A 844 -7.09 25.15 6.57
CA GLU A 844 -6.11 25.90 7.38
C GLU A 844 -6.56 26.07 8.84
N ALA A 845 -7.86 26.06 9.12
CA ALA A 845 -8.41 26.05 10.47
C ALA A 845 -8.34 24.64 11.09
N ASP A 846 -8.67 23.59 10.33
CA ASP A 846 -8.53 22.19 10.80
C ASP A 846 -7.06 21.83 11.10
N LEU A 847 -6.10 22.36 10.34
CA LEU A 847 -4.66 22.14 10.57
C LEU A 847 -4.16 22.74 11.88
N LYS A 848 -4.66 23.93 12.25
CA LYS A 848 -4.29 24.66 13.48
C LYS A 848 -5.16 24.30 14.69
N ARG A 849 -6.14 23.41 14.51
CA ARG A 849 -7.15 23.10 15.51
C ARG A 849 -6.50 22.54 16.79
N GLY A 850 -6.99 22.99 17.94
CA GLY A 850 -6.49 22.60 19.26
C GLY A 850 -5.22 23.32 19.73
N GLY A 851 -4.66 24.23 18.93
CA GLY A 851 -3.76 25.27 19.41
C GLY A 851 -4.46 26.26 20.33
N SER A 852 -3.65 26.98 21.12
CA SER A 852 -4.11 28.14 21.87
C SER A 852 -4.60 29.20 20.90
N VAL A 853 -5.81 29.72 21.13
CA VAL A 853 -6.27 30.95 20.49
C VAL A 853 -5.63 32.11 21.25
N ASN A 854 -4.86 32.93 20.53
CA ASN A 854 -4.48 34.28 20.95
C ASN A 854 -5.50 35.27 20.38
#